data_AF-A0AAU0W1F5-F1
#
_entry.id   AF-A0AAU0W1F5-F1
#
_cell.length_a   1.000
_cell.length_b   1.000
_cell.length_c   1.000
_cell.angle_alpha   90.00
_cell.angle_beta   90.00
_cell.angle_gamma   90.00
#
_symmetry.space_group_name_H-M   'P 1'
#
loop_
_entity.id
_entity.type
_entity.pdbx_description
1 polymer ?
#
loop_
_entity_poly.entity_id
_entity_poly.type
_entity_poly.pdbx_seq_one_letter_code
_entity_poly.pdbx_strand_id
1 'polypeptide(L)'
;MKRRTALGVVSAAVGGTLLPLSFATVAAAAQGRSARQAPSARWEFDEHAGTVTREMASGAADRIEYVFNDARYKPDSDPVRRRGVRGRALYFDGYSTVVTADSPGELDLAAGFTLDVWIAPYAYEQGIDGKPQALVNQHDPDAKTGFLLGLRRFGQIVFQLGFGTDLIEVRGAADRPAVKGRWTHAAATYDPDARRLRVYRDGRLIGTATTPATAPVLASAEQLLIGRHNRPSLINGEFHANMYFGLMDSLVIRPGTLDDATALHEHAEIIAALPGHRLPQPDLVHNRSRYDGDRHRPQFHMLPPWHWMNEPHAPVYFKDKYHIFYQHDPFGPYWGQIHWGHAVSTDMVHWRDQPIALAPAVNSVAPDGCWSGSAHVDGDRGPVLFFTGGDDSLPSGQRTCLAVSSYPVDGDTDLPTWTMGSTPVTEAPAGLPAGPGTAWAQNFRDPFVWEEEGVWYQLTGSGIVDYDGTQVTKKYGGTALVHTARRPEGPWTYRGPLHHNDLTTVPEPGEVWELPVLLPLPGPHGKRTGKHILLVSPWWSAFNPDAVRHTYYWIGTFEKTTCRFTPDHDKPDEFDFGEHFTGPSGFVTPDGRSVLFSITQDRRSEQQHAQSGWAHNAGMPVSVWLREDGTLGVEPIAEAAGLRGKQLARIRQTSVQEANRRLAEVSGDLLDISAVIEPRGAKTITLAVRACPDGTERTLLSYDTTEHRFWIDRSRSSLDPDTRKGVHGGTVELDGGRLHLRVLLDRSMLEAYVNETNSLTSRVYPTRKDATGLRLTAEGGAAQVLELDVWPMNSAYGTPVTPAAYDPPRPTNVDALPNHDFATGDLTGWTVISGTTFSDADITARTDWGWGGPFYQAKTQDDPTGHHLWGFNADTGGDQATGVLRSATVVLGGDGVVDLLVSGGNDPDHLYAAVVRARDGKVLAKETGRGAEQYRRVVFDLAAHIGEQIYIEIVDQATGGWGHINIDDVNVPVRRN
;
A
#
# COMPACT_ATOMS: atom_id res chain seq x y z
N MET A 1 -12.27 -51.44 24.09
CA MET A 1 -13.01 -52.72 24.24
C MET A 1 -14.16 -52.71 23.23
N LYS A 2 -14.32 -53.81 22.45
CA LYS A 2 -15.53 -54.36 21.78
C LYS A 2 -16.85 -53.65 22.16
N ARG A 3 -17.89 -53.38 21.35
CA ARG A 3 -18.51 -53.96 20.11
C ARG A 3 -19.69 -52.99 19.79
N ARG A 4 -19.96 -52.59 18.54
CA ARG A 4 -20.78 -53.26 17.49
C ARG A 4 -22.33 -53.18 17.69
N THR A 5 -23.01 -52.62 16.66
CA THR A 5 -24.32 -53.02 16.05
C THR A 5 -25.61 -52.92 16.90
N ALA A 6 -26.83 -52.67 16.39
CA ALA A 6 -27.42 -52.47 15.06
C ALA A 6 -28.91 -52.03 15.20
N LEU A 7 -29.43 -51.46 14.11
CA LEU A 7 -30.80 -51.45 13.55
C LEU A 7 -32.04 -51.82 14.40
N GLY A 8 -33.12 -51.07 14.14
CA GLY A 8 -34.50 -51.54 14.37
C GLY A 8 -35.57 -50.51 14.00
N VAL A 9 -36.14 -50.66 12.80
CA VAL A 9 -37.29 -49.95 12.21
C VAL A 9 -38.60 -50.33 12.91
N VAL A 10 -39.54 -49.39 13.11
CA VAL A 10 -40.99 -49.66 13.01
C VAL A 10 -41.72 -48.44 12.41
N SER A 11 -42.45 -48.69 11.32
CA SER A 11 -43.35 -47.80 10.60
C SER A 11 -44.63 -47.46 11.38
N ALA A 12 -45.24 -46.31 11.06
CA ALA A 12 -46.69 -46.16 11.05
C ALA A 12 -47.09 -45.29 9.85
N ALA A 13 -48.00 -45.81 9.03
CA ALA A 13 -48.56 -45.20 7.83
C ALA A 13 -49.99 -44.73 8.09
N VAL A 14 -50.34 -43.55 7.55
CA VAL A 14 -51.69 -43.11 7.13
C VAL A 14 -51.39 -42.04 6.06
N GLY A 15 -51.79 -42.08 4.79
CA GLY A 15 -52.99 -42.61 4.15
C GLY A 15 -53.82 -41.42 3.65
N GLY A 16 -53.67 -41.00 2.39
CA GLY A 16 -54.39 -39.84 1.84
C GLY A 16 -54.20 -39.57 0.34
N THR A 17 -54.90 -40.35 -0.49
CA THR A 17 -55.48 -40.04 -1.83
C THR A 17 -54.63 -39.42 -2.95
N LEU A 18 -54.42 -40.27 -3.97
CA LEU A 18 -53.92 -39.99 -5.32
C LEU A 18 -55.00 -39.40 -6.23
N LEU A 19 -54.64 -38.37 -7.01
CA LEU A 19 -55.26 -38.03 -8.30
C LEU A 19 -54.25 -38.38 -9.41
N PRO A 20 -54.64 -39.11 -10.47
CA PRO A 20 -53.72 -39.49 -11.53
C PRO A 20 -53.62 -38.36 -12.56
N LEU A 21 -52.46 -37.71 -12.66
CA LEU A 21 -52.10 -36.96 -13.86
C LEU A 21 -51.37 -37.92 -14.79
N SER A 22 -52.07 -38.25 -15.87
CA SER A 22 -51.61 -39.03 -17.01
C SER A 22 -50.36 -38.42 -17.64
N PHE A 23 -49.29 -39.21 -17.74
CA PHE A 23 -48.15 -38.92 -18.59
C PHE A 23 -48.57 -39.08 -20.04
N ALA A 24 -48.80 -37.97 -20.74
CA ALA A 24 -48.79 -37.94 -22.19
C ALA A 24 -47.34 -37.87 -22.65
N THR A 25 -46.85 -38.95 -23.26
CA THR A 25 -45.64 -38.95 -24.07
C THR A 25 -45.87 -38.10 -25.31
N VAL A 26 -45.31 -36.88 -25.35
CA VAL A 26 -45.15 -36.14 -26.59
C VAL A 26 -43.75 -36.44 -27.12
N ALA A 27 -43.71 -37.29 -28.14
CA ALA A 27 -42.54 -37.47 -28.97
C ALA A 27 -42.24 -36.19 -29.76
N ALA A 28 -40.98 -35.77 -29.68
CA ALA A 28 -40.21 -34.99 -30.64
C ALA A 28 -40.99 -34.08 -31.62
N ALA A 29 -41.01 -32.78 -31.30
CA ALA A 29 -40.77 -31.75 -32.30
C ALA A 29 -39.35 -31.21 -32.09
N ALA A 30 -38.37 -31.90 -32.67
CA ALA A 30 -37.04 -31.34 -32.88
C ALA A 30 -37.17 -30.28 -33.98
N GLN A 31 -37.43 -29.03 -33.58
CA GLN A 31 -37.32 -27.86 -34.46
C GLN A 31 -36.45 -26.82 -33.77
N GLY A 32 -35.31 -26.53 -34.39
CA GLY A 32 -34.46 -25.39 -34.08
C GLY A 32 -33.53 -25.55 -32.88
N ARG A 33 -32.57 -26.49 -32.92
CA ARG A 33 -31.26 -26.16 -32.31
C ARG A 33 -30.73 -24.97 -33.11
N SER A 34 -30.92 -23.76 -32.59
CA SER A 34 -30.08 -22.63 -33.00
C SER A 34 -28.64 -23.11 -32.75
N ALA A 35 -27.88 -23.38 -33.82
CA ALA A 35 -26.46 -23.63 -33.67
C ALA A 35 -25.88 -22.41 -32.97
N ARG A 36 -25.21 -22.59 -31.82
CA ARG A 36 -24.50 -21.49 -31.15
C ARG A 36 -23.65 -20.80 -32.22
N GLN A 37 -23.99 -19.55 -32.52
CA GLN A 37 -23.21 -18.77 -33.47
C GLN A 37 -21.78 -18.64 -32.94
N ALA A 38 -20.81 -18.65 -33.85
CA ALA A 38 -19.42 -18.48 -33.46
C ALA A 38 -19.26 -17.13 -32.71
N PRO A 39 -18.46 -17.08 -31.64
CA PRO A 39 -18.23 -15.83 -30.93
C PRO A 39 -17.53 -14.81 -31.83
N SER A 40 -17.88 -13.54 -31.67
CA SER A 40 -17.19 -12.43 -32.33
C SER A 40 -15.82 -12.18 -31.70
N ALA A 41 -15.70 -12.39 -30.39
CA ALA A 41 -14.43 -12.42 -29.66
C ALA A 41 -14.51 -13.40 -28.48
N ARG A 42 -13.38 -14.06 -28.17
CA ARG A 42 -13.27 -14.99 -27.05
C ARG A 42 -11.86 -15.07 -26.50
N TRP A 43 -11.74 -14.86 -25.19
CA TRP A 43 -10.52 -15.11 -24.42
C TRP A 43 -10.78 -16.25 -23.43
N GLU A 44 -9.93 -17.27 -23.47
CA GLU A 44 -10.01 -18.43 -22.56
C GLU A 44 -9.00 -18.35 -21.40
N PHE A 45 -8.03 -17.45 -21.47
CA PHE A 45 -6.97 -17.27 -20.46
C PHE A 45 -6.27 -18.58 -20.03
N ASP A 46 -6.25 -19.60 -20.90
CA ASP A 46 -5.74 -20.94 -20.61
C ASP A 46 -4.21 -21.07 -20.84
N GLU A 47 -3.53 -19.98 -21.19
CA GLU A 47 -2.08 -20.00 -21.39
C GLU A 47 -1.36 -20.38 -20.09
N HIS A 48 -0.25 -21.11 -20.25
CA HIS A 48 0.55 -21.57 -19.12
C HIS A 48 1.51 -20.50 -18.58
N ALA A 49 1.95 -19.58 -19.44
CA ALA A 49 3.02 -18.62 -19.22
C ALA A 49 2.96 -17.52 -20.31
N GLY A 50 3.75 -16.47 -20.14
CA GLY A 50 3.92 -15.36 -21.07
C GLY A 50 3.02 -14.15 -20.83
N THR A 51 3.34 -13.07 -21.54
CA THR A 51 2.76 -11.72 -21.39
C THR A 51 1.66 -11.42 -22.40
N VAL A 52 1.10 -12.45 -23.04
CA VAL A 52 0.04 -12.34 -24.04
C VAL A 52 -1.09 -13.34 -23.75
N THR A 53 -2.29 -13.00 -24.20
CA THR A 53 -3.45 -13.91 -24.25
C THR A 53 -3.98 -13.97 -25.67
N ARG A 54 -4.44 -15.14 -26.11
CA ARG A 54 -4.96 -15.30 -27.47
C ARG A 54 -6.45 -15.00 -27.52
N GLU A 55 -6.84 -14.14 -28.46
CA GLU A 55 -8.23 -13.98 -28.88
C GLU A 55 -8.55 -15.07 -29.92
N MET A 56 -9.50 -15.94 -29.60
CA MET A 56 -9.71 -17.20 -30.30
C MET A 56 -10.48 -17.08 -31.63
N ALA A 57 -11.19 -15.97 -31.87
CA ALA A 57 -11.95 -15.76 -33.10
C ALA A 57 -11.06 -15.23 -34.25
N SER A 58 -10.25 -14.21 -33.99
CA SER A 58 -9.31 -13.58 -34.92
C SER A 58 -7.93 -14.24 -34.92
N GLY A 59 -7.55 -14.89 -33.81
CA GLY A 59 -6.21 -15.41 -33.59
C GLY A 59 -5.19 -14.37 -33.12
N ALA A 60 -5.63 -13.13 -32.82
CA ALA A 60 -4.78 -12.06 -32.29
C ALA A 60 -4.09 -12.48 -30.97
N ALA A 61 -2.90 -11.94 -30.77
CA ALA A 61 -2.13 -12.10 -29.54
C ALA A 61 -2.19 -10.78 -28.77
N ASP A 62 -3.18 -10.65 -27.90
CA ASP A 62 -3.43 -9.44 -27.14
C ASP A 62 -2.45 -9.33 -25.97
N ARG A 63 -1.87 -8.15 -25.78
CA ARG A 63 -0.89 -7.89 -24.73
C ARG A 63 -1.56 -7.88 -23.36
N ILE A 64 -0.90 -8.51 -22.39
CA ILE A 64 -1.20 -8.40 -20.96
C ILE A 64 -0.21 -7.41 -20.36
N GLU A 65 -0.69 -6.22 -20.02
CA GLU A 65 0.05 -5.30 -19.16
C GLU A 65 0.12 -5.87 -17.75
N TYR A 66 1.32 -5.84 -17.17
CA TYR A 66 1.60 -6.30 -15.82
C TYR A 66 2.90 -5.66 -15.38
N VAL A 67 2.91 -5.15 -14.14
CA VAL A 67 4.04 -4.38 -13.60
C VAL A 67 5.39 -5.12 -13.63
N PHE A 68 5.39 -6.46 -13.53
CA PHE A 68 6.62 -7.25 -13.50
C PHE A 68 6.96 -7.89 -14.85
N ASN A 69 6.32 -7.47 -15.94
CA ASN A 69 6.80 -7.77 -17.28
C ASN A 69 8.15 -7.10 -17.57
N ASP A 70 8.38 -5.93 -16.95
CA ASP A 70 9.62 -5.14 -16.98
C ASP A 70 9.89 -4.64 -15.55
N ALA A 71 10.39 -5.55 -14.71
CA ALA A 71 10.45 -5.34 -13.28
C ALA A 71 11.69 -4.52 -12.87
N ARG A 72 11.47 -3.40 -12.14
CA ARG A 72 12.58 -2.53 -11.70
C ARG A 72 13.47 -3.15 -10.62
N TYR A 73 12.88 -3.83 -9.62
CA TYR A 73 13.59 -4.22 -8.39
C TYR A 73 13.85 -5.72 -8.23
N LYS A 74 13.23 -6.52 -9.09
CA LYS A 74 13.28 -7.99 -9.12
C LYS A 74 13.44 -8.46 -10.57
N PRO A 75 13.72 -9.75 -10.84
CA PRO A 75 13.69 -10.28 -12.20
C PRO A 75 12.28 -10.24 -12.79
N ASP A 76 12.17 -10.17 -14.10
CA ASP A 76 10.87 -10.24 -14.79
C ASP A 76 10.13 -11.53 -14.46
N SER A 77 8.81 -11.46 -14.48
CA SER A 77 7.93 -12.61 -14.23
C SER A 77 6.60 -12.45 -14.93
N ASP A 78 6.09 -13.55 -15.46
CA ASP A 78 4.81 -13.58 -16.16
C ASP A 78 3.62 -13.18 -15.27
N PRO A 79 2.55 -12.62 -15.87
CA PRO A 79 1.24 -12.49 -15.24
C PRO A 79 0.76 -13.81 -14.64
N VAL A 80 0.08 -13.71 -13.50
CA VAL A 80 -0.24 -14.88 -12.69
C VAL A 80 -1.38 -15.69 -13.32
N ARG A 81 -1.12 -16.98 -13.59
CA ARG A 81 -2.12 -17.96 -14.04
C ARG A 81 -2.47 -18.93 -12.91
N ARG A 82 -3.75 -19.25 -12.75
CA ARG A 82 -4.28 -20.17 -11.73
C ARG A 82 -5.29 -21.13 -12.33
N ARG A 83 -5.73 -22.12 -11.55
CA ARG A 83 -6.78 -23.04 -11.97
C ARG A 83 -8.09 -22.28 -12.21
N GLY A 84 -8.64 -22.42 -13.41
CA GLY A 84 -9.91 -21.85 -13.82
C GLY A 84 -11.11 -22.74 -13.52
N VAL A 85 -12.30 -22.30 -13.97
CA VAL A 85 -13.49 -23.16 -14.10
C VAL A 85 -13.19 -24.27 -15.10
N ARG A 86 -12.50 -23.93 -16.20
CA ARG A 86 -11.92 -24.89 -17.15
C ARG A 86 -10.48 -24.50 -17.43
N GLY A 87 -9.55 -25.46 -17.36
CA GLY A 87 -8.14 -25.14 -17.60
C GLY A 87 -7.59 -24.13 -16.58
N ARG A 88 -7.10 -22.99 -17.08
CA ARG A 88 -6.53 -21.88 -16.30
C ARG A 88 -7.36 -20.60 -16.42
N ALA A 89 -7.10 -19.70 -15.48
CA ALA A 89 -7.63 -18.36 -15.42
C ALA A 89 -6.48 -17.36 -15.26
N LEU A 90 -6.67 -16.15 -15.79
CA LEU A 90 -5.80 -15.02 -15.54
C LEU A 90 -6.19 -14.36 -14.22
N TYR A 91 -5.20 -14.10 -13.37
CA TYR A 91 -5.37 -13.37 -12.14
C TYR A 91 -5.11 -11.89 -12.36
N PHE A 92 -6.13 -11.08 -12.11
CA PHE A 92 -6.06 -9.62 -12.11
C PHE A 92 -5.75 -9.16 -10.69
N ASP A 93 -4.70 -8.37 -10.55
CA ASP A 93 -4.14 -7.96 -9.24
C ASP A 93 -4.73 -6.66 -8.69
N GLY A 94 -5.73 -6.07 -9.34
CA GLY A 94 -6.41 -4.88 -8.85
C GLY A 94 -5.73 -3.54 -9.17
N TYR A 95 -4.50 -3.51 -9.70
CA TYR A 95 -3.85 -2.25 -10.09
C TYR A 95 -2.97 -2.29 -11.36
N SER A 96 -2.47 -3.45 -11.79
CA SER A 96 -1.47 -3.50 -12.88
C SER A 96 -1.80 -4.48 -14.00
N THR A 97 -2.66 -5.47 -13.75
CA THR A 97 -3.00 -6.47 -14.77
C THR A 97 -4.12 -5.98 -15.68
N VAL A 98 -3.83 -5.78 -16.96
CA VAL A 98 -4.81 -5.32 -17.97
C VAL A 98 -4.58 -6.09 -19.26
N VAL A 99 -5.65 -6.48 -19.95
CA VAL A 99 -5.54 -6.95 -21.34
C VAL A 99 -6.04 -5.87 -22.27
N THR A 100 -5.21 -5.56 -23.26
CA THR A 100 -5.52 -4.57 -24.29
C THR A 100 -5.77 -5.33 -25.59
N ALA A 101 -7.02 -5.28 -26.09
CA ALA A 101 -7.39 -5.98 -27.31
C ALA A 101 -7.01 -5.14 -28.54
N ASP A 102 -6.02 -5.61 -29.30
CA ASP A 102 -5.44 -4.83 -30.41
C ASP A 102 -6.30 -4.88 -31.68
N SER A 103 -7.05 -5.96 -31.86
CA SER A 103 -7.95 -6.17 -32.99
C SER A 103 -9.06 -7.15 -32.61
N PRO A 104 -9.99 -6.76 -31.72
CA PRO A 104 -11.18 -7.59 -31.50
C PRO A 104 -11.88 -7.76 -32.85
N GLY A 105 -12.37 -8.97 -33.15
CA GLY A 105 -13.11 -9.21 -34.40
C GLY A 105 -14.25 -8.21 -34.59
N GLU A 106 -14.73 -8.00 -35.82
CA GLU A 106 -15.81 -7.05 -36.10
C GLU A 106 -17.03 -7.30 -35.18
N LEU A 107 -17.29 -6.35 -34.28
CA LEU A 107 -18.38 -6.41 -33.32
C LEU A 107 -19.64 -5.79 -33.95
N ASP A 108 -20.51 -6.61 -34.55
CA ASP A 108 -21.86 -6.17 -34.93
C ASP A 108 -22.77 -6.13 -33.70
N LEU A 109 -22.70 -5.02 -32.97
CA LEU A 109 -23.51 -4.82 -31.76
C LEU A 109 -24.97 -4.50 -32.09
N ALA A 110 -25.28 -4.03 -33.31
CA ALA A 110 -26.60 -3.52 -33.68
C ALA A 110 -27.64 -4.65 -33.85
N ALA A 111 -27.21 -5.84 -34.26
CA ALA A 111 -28.04 -7.04 -34.36
C ALA A 111 -28.42 -7.67 -33.00
N GLY A 112 -27.95 -7.08 -31.89
CA GLY A 112 -28.06 -7.66 -30.55
C GLY A 112 -26.90 -8.60 -30.26
N PHE A 113 -26.45 -8.60 -29.01
CA PHE A 113 -25.26 -9.33 -28.59
C PHE A 113 -25.35 -9.77 -27.13
N THR A 114 -24.47 -10.69 -26.76
CA THR A 114 -24.31 -11.18 -25.38
C THR A 114 -22.83 -11.19 -24.99
N LEU A 115 -22.56 -10.66 -23.81
CA LEU A 115 -21.30 -10.78 -23.08
C LEU A 115 -21.45 -11.90 -22.04
N ASP A 116 -20.53 -12.85 -22.02
CA ASP A 116 -20.48 -13.94 -21.03
C ASP A 116 -19.10 -13.96 -20.36
N VAL A 117 -19.04 -13.97 -19.03
CA VAL A 117 -17.78 -13.97 -18.27
C VAL A 117 -17.85 -14.87 -17.03
N TRP A 118 -16.76 -15.57 -16.75
CA TRP A 118 -16.56 -16.31 -15.50
C TRP A 118 -15.52 -15.61 -14.64
N ILE A 119 -15.94 -15.20 -13.44
CA ILE A 119 -15.11 -14.43 -12.51
C ILE A 119 -15.10 -15.04 -11.11
N ALA A 120 -14.02 -14.86 -10.36
CA ALA A 120 -13.97 -15.09 -8.92
C ALA A 120 -13.34 -13.87 -8.24
N PRO A 121 -14.14 -12.88 -7.80
CA PRO A 121 -13.65 -11.67 -7.16
C PRO A 121 -12.91 -11.99 -5.86
N TYR A 122 -11.82 -11.27 -5.59
CA TYR A 122 -11.15 -11.31 -4.28
C TYR A 122 -11.71 -10.22 -3.35
N ALA A 123 -11.72 -8.98 -3.82
CA ALA A 123 -12.29 -7.83 -3.12
C ALA A 123 -13.05 -6.91 -4.09
N TYR A 124 -13.86 -6.00 -3.55
CA TYR A 124 -14.60 -4.98 -4.32
C TYR A 124 -14.12 -3.59 -3.94
N GLU A 125 -13.75 -2.80 -4.93
CA GLU A 125 -13.36 -1.40 -4.76
C GLU A 125 -14.57 -0.57 -4.28
N GLN A 126 -14.31 0.57 -3.66
CA GLN A 126 -15.30 1.58 -3.29
C GLN A 126 -16.04 2.22 -4.47
N GLY A 127 -15.58 2.02 -5.70
CA GLY A 127 -16.14 2.68 -6.89
C GLY A 127 -15.82 4.17 -6.90
N ILE A 128 -14.52 4.47 -6.91
CA ILE A 128 -13.97 5.84 -6.95
C ILE A 128 -14.59 6.60 -8.14
N ASP A 129 -14.97 7.86 -7.90
CA ASP A 129 -15.77 8.72 -8.79
C ASP A 129 -17.10 8.12 -9.27
N GLY A 130 -17.66 7.18 -8.51
CA GLY A 130 -18.91 6.50 -8.85
C GLY A 130 -18.81 5.55 -10.04
N LYS A 131 -17.60 5.24 -10.51
CA LYS A 131 -17.34 4.34 -11.64
C LYS A 131 -17.31 2.87 -11.17
N PRO A 132 -17.76 1.92 -12.01
CA PRO A 132 -17.64 0.50 -11.72
C PRO A 132 -16.21 -0.02 -12.00
N GLN A 133 -15.81 -1.07 -11.28
CA GLN A 133 -14.68 -1.91 -11.66
C GLN A 133 -15.02 -2.60 -12.98
N ALA A 134 -14.25 -2.36 -14.04
CA ALA A 134 -14.54 -2.95 -15.33
C ALA A 134 -14.01 -4.38 -15.43
N LEU A 135 -14.88 -5.31 -15.85
CA LEU A 135 -14.46 -6.65 -16.30
C LEU A 135 -14.06 -6.58 -17.78
N VAL A 136 -14.89 -5.91 -18.59
CA VAL A 136 -14.61 -5.54 -19.98
C VAL A 136 -15.24 -4.18 -20.27
N ASN A 137 -14.51 -3.32 -20.99
CA ASN A 137 -14.94 -1.96 -21.30
C ASN A 137 -14.48 -1.56 -22.71
N GLN A 138 -15.42 -1.03 -23.50
CA GLN A 138 -15.16 -0.32 -24.76
C GLN A 138 -16.13 0.87 -24.92
N HIS A 139 -16.52 1.55 -23.84
CA HIS A 139 -17.52 2.62 -23.90
C HIS A 139 -16.91 4.02 -24.05
N ASP A 140 -17.60 4.89 -24.77
CA ASP A 140 -17.37 6.33 -24.70
C ASP A 140 -18.56 6.95 -23.96
N PRO A 141 -18.42 7.34 -22.68
CA PRO A 141 -19.53 7.91 -21.93
C PRO A 141 -19.98 9.29 -22.43
N ASP A 142 -19.12 10.04 -23.14
CA ASP A 142 -19.45 11.38 -23.65
C ASP A 142 -20.21 11.29 -24.97
N ALA A 143 -19.71 10.47 -25.90
CA ALA A 143 -20.44 10.12 -27.12
C ALA A 143 -21.63 9.18 -26.82
N LYS A 144 -21.69 8.63 -25.60
CA LYS A 144 -22.66 7.65 -25.14
C LYS A 144 -22.71 6.46 -26.10
N THR A 145 -21.57 5.88 -26.45
CA THR A 145 -21.47 4.69 -27.33
C THR A 145 -20.70 3.57 -26.62
N GLY A 146 -20.73 2.36 -27.16
CA GLY A 146 -20.02 1.19 -26.63
C GLY A 146 -20.62 0.64 -25.34
N PHE A 147 -19.90 -0.24 -24.67
CA PHE A 147 -20.40 -1.00 -23.52
C PHE A 147 -19.39 -1.17 -22.39
N LEU A 148 -19.92 -1.45 -21.20
CA LEU A 148 -19.15 -1.87 -20.03
C LEU A 148 -19.90 -2.98 -19.29
N LEU A 149 -19.24 -4.07 -18.97
CA LEU A 149 -19.68 -5.05 -17.96
C LEU A 149 -18.72 -4.97 -16.78
N GLY A 150 -19.26 -4.80 -15.57
CA GLY A 150 -18.46 -4.48 -14.39
C GLY A 150 -19.09 -4.84 -13.06
N LEU A 151 -18.37 -4.51 -12.00
CA LEU A 151 -18.81 -4.63 -10.61
C LEU A 151 -18.84 -3.25 -9.95
N ARG A 152 -19.94 -2.94 -9.26
CA ARG A 152 -20.00 -1.84 -8.30
C ARG A 152 -19.64 -2.35 -6.90
N ARG A 153 -19.64 -1.44 -5.93
CA ARG A 153 -19.45 -1.72 -4.50
C ARG A 153 -20.18 -3.00 -4.09
N PHE A 154 -19.51 -3.79 -3.27
CA PHE A 154 -20.05 -5.03 -2.70
C PHE A 154 -20.45 -6.09 -3.75
N GLY A 155 -19.90 -6.03 -4.96
CA GLY A 155 -20.03 -7.05 -5.99
C GLY A 155 -21.32 -6.98 -6.81
N GLN A 156 -22.02 -5.85 -6.79
CA GLN A 156 -23.20 -5.66 -7.64
C GLN A 156 -22.79 -5.66 -9.12
N ILE A 157 -23.27 -6.64 -9.89
CA ILE A 157 -23.00 -6.76 -11.32
C ILE A 157 -23.76 -5.66 -12.07
N VAL A 158 -23.07 -4.92 -12.93
CA VAL A 158 -23.66 -3.86 -13.76
C VAL A 158 -23.31 -4.01 -15.23
N PHE A 159 -24.23 -3.59 -16.09
CA PHE A 159 -24.02 -3.51 -17.54
C PHE A 159 -24.43 -2.13 -18.04
N GLN A 160 -23.53 -1.45 -18.71
CA GLN A 160 -23.77 -0.15 -19.34
C GLN A 160 -23.70 -0.32 -20.86
N LEU A 161 -24.64 0.30 -21.57
CA LEU A 161 -24.65 0.37 -23.03
C LEU A 161 -25.04 1.77 -23.48
N GLY A 162 -24.20 2.36 -24.33
CA GLY A 162 -24.42 3.64 -24.96
C GLY A 162 -25.19 3.51 -26.28
N PHE A 163 -26.13 4.40 -26.53
CA PHE A 163 -27.02 4.44 -27.70
C PHE A 163 -26.77 5.64 -28.65
N GLY A 164 -25.74 6.44 -28.39
CA GLY A 164 -25.44 7.73 -29.04
C GLY A 164 -26.19 8.91 -28.40
N THR A 165 -27.39 8.67 -27.87
CA THR A 165 -28.22 9.67 -27.18
C THR A 165 -28.25 9.47 -25.67
N ASP A 166 -28.23 8.21 -25.24
CA ASP A 166 -28.42 7.77 -23.86
C ASP A 166 -27.36 6.74 -23.49
N LEU A 167 -26.89 6.79 -22.25
CA LEU A 167 -26.10 5.73 -21.63
C LEU A 167 -26.99 5.03 -20.61
N ILE A 168 -27.39 3.79 -20.90
CA ILE A 168 -28.31 3.03 -20.04
C ILE A 168 -27.51 2.07 -19.17
N GLU A 169 -27.70 2.14 -17.86
CA GLU A 169 -27.13 1.19 -16.90
C GLU A 169 -28.20 0.23 -16.35
N VAL A 170 -27.93 -1.07 -16.48
CA VAL A 170 -28.65 -2.12 -15.76
C VAL A 170 -27.87 -2.47 -14.51
N ARG A 171 -28.54 -2.38 -13.35
CA ARG A 171 -28.00 -2.86 -12.08
C ARG A 171 -28.63 -4.20 -11.72
N GLY A 172 -27.78 -5.19 -11.46
CA GLY A 172 -28.21 -6.43 -10.84
C GLY A 172 -28.75 -6.21 -9.42
N ALA A 173 -29.64 -7.09 -8.97
CA ALA A 173 -30.19 -7.03 -7.61
C ALA A 173 -29.08 -7.08 -6.55
N ALA A 174 -29.13 -6.16 -5.58
CA ALA A 174 -28.07 -5.99 -4.57
C ALA A 174 -27.92 -7.20 -3.62
N ASP A 175 -28.97 -8.00 -3.46
CA ASP A 175 -28.98 -9.25 -2.70
C ASP A 175 -28.40 -10.45 -3.50
N ARG A 176 -28.01 -10.23 -4.77
CA ARG A 176 -27.40 -11.24 -5.64
C ARG A 176 -26.03 -10.80 -6.19
N PRO A 177 -25.06 -10.43 -5.32
CA PRO A 177 -23.74 -9.99 -5.76
C PRO A 177 -22.90 -11.14 -6.35
N ALA A 178 -21.85 -10.80 -7.10
CA ALA A 178 -20.77 -11.72 -7.42
C ALA A 178 -19.92 -11.96 -6.16
N VAL A 179 -20.06 -13.12 -5.51
CA VAL A 179 -19.54 -13.37 -4.15
C VAL A 179 -18.02 -13.54 -4.12
N LYS A 180 -17.32 -12.88 -3.19
CA LYS A 180 -15.87 -13.05 -2.97
C LYS A 180 -15.48 -14.52 -2.80
N GLY A 181 -14.38 -14.94 -3.42
CA GLY A 181 -13.85 -16.30 -3.28
C GLY A 181 -14.71 -17.39 -3.91
N ARG A 182 -15.67 -17.04 -4.77
CA ARG A 182 -16.52 -18.01 -5.49
C ARG A 182 -16.60 -17.65 -6.97
N TRP A 183 -16.56 -18.68 -7.82
CA TRP A 183 -16.88 -18.52 -9.23
C TRP A 183 -18.31 -18.03 -9.41
N THR A 184 -18.47 -16.99 -10.22
CA THR A 184 -19.73 -16.41 -10.65
C THR A 184 -19.75 -16.37 -12.17
N HIS A 185 -20.81 -16.89 -12.77
CA HIS A 185 -21.09 -16.70 -14.19
C HIS A 185 -21.94 -15.45 -14.36
N ALA A 186 -21.38 -14.41 -14.97
CA ALA A 186 -22.11 -13.18 -15.29
C ALA A 186 -22.34 -13.12 -16.79
N ALA A 187 -23.59 -12.82 -17.19
CA ALA A 187 -23.91 -12.58 -18.59
C ALA A 187 -24.75 -11.31 -18.75
N ALA A 188 -24.50 -10.54 -19.80
CA ALA A 188 -25.24 -9.33 -20.11
C ALA A 188 -25.61 -9.32 -21.60
N THR A 189 -26.85 -8.94 -21.91
CA THR A 189 -27.34 -8.99 -23.30
C THR A 189 -28.15 -7.76 -23.66
N TYR A 190 -28.03 -7.36 -24.93
CA TYR A 190 -28.87 -6.38 -25.58
C TYR A 190 -29.76 -7.05 -26.61
N ASP A 191 -31.06 -6.85 -26.44
CA ASP A 191 -32.13 -7.35 -27.30
C ASP A 191 -32.79 -6.16 -28.01
N PRO A 192 -32.43 -5.88 -29.29
CA PRO A 192 -32.97 -4.74 -30.03
C PRO A 192 -34.47 -4.90 -30.31
N ASP A 193 -34.93 -6.12 -30.58
CA ASP A 193 -36.33 -6.40 -30.92
C ASP A 193 -37.24 -6.21 -29.69
N ALA A 194 -36.83 -6.71 -28.53
CA ALA A 194 -37.56 -6.50 -27.28
C ALA A 194 -37.27 -5.14 -26.62
N ARG A 195 -36.32 -4.37 -27.16
CA ARG A 195 -35.81 -3.11 -26.60
C ARG A 195 -35.40 -3.23 -25.14
N ARG A 196 -34.63 -4.27 -24.84
CA ARG A 196 -34.23 -4.61 -23.47
C ARG A 196 -32.75 -4.85 -23.32
N LEU A 197 -32.24 -4.43 -22.17
CA LEU A 197 -31.01 -4.93 -21.59
C LEU A 197 -31.36 -5.90 -20.46
N ARG A 198 -30.56 -6.97 -20.32
CA ARG A 198 -30.69 -7.94 -19.24
C ARG A 198 -29.32 -8.30 -18.68
N VAL A 199 -29.27 -8.52 -17.37
CA VAL A 199 -28.09 -9.01 -16.66
C VAL A 199 -28.48 -10.29 -15.91
N TYR A 200 -27.64 -11.30 -16.05
CA TYR A 200 -27.80 -12.62 -15.45
C TYR A 200 -26.64 -12.93 -14.51
N ARG A 201 -26.96 -13.67 -13.45
CA ARG A 201 -25.99 -14.32 -12.58
C ARG A 201 -26.32 -15.79 -12.46
N ASP A 202 -25.35 -16.65 -12.73
CA ASP A 202 -25.48 -18.11 -12.63
C ASP A 202 -26.71 -18.63 -13.40
N GLY A 203 -26.92 -18.04 -14.59
CA GLY A 203 -28.06 -18.35 -15.49
C GLY A 203 -29.41 -17.76 -15.07
N ARG A 204 -29.48 -16.94 -14.00
CA ARG A 204 -30.73 -16.34 -13.51
C ARG A 204 -30.77 -14.84 -13.73
N LEU A 205 -31.88 -14.32 -14.21
CA LEU A 205 -32.08 -12.87 -14.40
C LEU A 205 -31.97 -12.14 -13.05
N ILE A 206 -31.18 -11.08 -13.02
CA ILE A 206 -30.97 -10.25 -11.83
C ILE A 206 -31.19 -8.75 -12.08
N GLY A 207 -31.29 -8.31 -13.35
CA GLY A 207 -31.57 -6.92 -13.68
C GLY A 207 -32.05 -6.77 -15.12
N THR A 208 -32.86 -5.74 -15.36
CA THR A 208 -33.33 -5.37 -16.71
C THR A 208 -33.54 -3.87 -16.82
N ALA A 209 -33.35 -3.32 -18.02
CA ALA A 209 -33.76 -1.96 -18.36
C ALA A 209 -34.34 -1.92 -19.77
N THR A 210 -35.18 -0.91 -20.03
CA THR A 210 -35.72 -0.63 -21.36
C THR A 210 -34.77 0.29 -22.12
N THR A 211 -34.60 0.06 -23.41
CA THR A 211 -33.71 0.87 -24.27
C THR A 211 -34.49 1.94 -25.05
N PRO A 212 -33.80 2.97 -25.58
CA PRO A 212 -34.41 3.98 -26.47
C PRO A 212 -35.14 3.38 -27.68
N ALA A 213 -36.01 4.17 -28.31
CA ALA A 213 -36.82 3.75 -29.46
C ALA A 213 -36.12 3.94 -30.81
N THR A 214 -35.09 4.79 -30.85
CA THR A 214 -34.33 5.13 -32.04
C THR A 214 -33.30 4.06 -32.36
N ALA A 215 -32.93 3.94 -33.64
CA ALA A 215 -31.83 3.07 -34.06
C ALA A 215 -30.55 3.46 -33.31
N PRO A 216 -29.84 2.51 -32.69
CA PRO A 216 -28.74 2.83 -31.80
C PRO A 216 -27.45 3.12 -32.58
N VAL A 217 -26.64 4.05 -32.07
CA VAL A 217 -25.22 4.16 -32.45
C VAL A 217 -24.41 3.52 -31.33
N LEU A 218 -23.99 2.26 -31.55
CA LEU A 218 -23.34 1.45 -30.51
C LEU A 218 -21.82 1.37 -30.64
N ALA A 219 -21.29 1.52 -31.86
CA ALA A 219 -19.85 1.40 -32.07
C ALA A 219 -19.11 2.54 -31.37
N SER A 220 -18.05 2.18 -30.65
CA SER A 220 -17.12 3.12 -30.02
C SER A 220 -15.77 3.04 -30.72
N ALA A 221 -15.08 4.16 -30.82
CA ALA A 221 -13.69 4.22 -31.29
C ALA A 221 -12.67 3.90 -30.18
N GLU A 222 -13.15 3.73 -28.94
CA GLU A 222 -12.32 3.41 -27.79
C GLU A 222 -11.72 2.00 -27.91
N GLN A 223 -10.53 1.83 -27.34
CA GLN A 223 -9.88 0.54 -27.25
C GLN A 223 -10.63 -0.39 -26.29
N LEU A 224 -10.78 -1.67 -26.65
CA LEU A 224 -11.40 -2.66 -25.78
C LEU A 224 -10.38 -3.12 -24.74
N LEU A 225 -10.71 -2.90 -23.46
CA LEU A 225 -9.90 -3.28 -22.32
C LEU A 225 -10.59 -4.35 -21.49
N ILE A 226 -9.82 -5.29 -20.96
CA ILE A 226 -10.28 -6.31 -20.01
C ILE A 226 -9.57 -6.08 -18.68
N GLY A 227 -10.36 -6.01 -17.60
CA GLY A 227 -9.88 -5.80 -16.23
C GLY A 227 -9.63 -4.36 -15.81
N ARG A 228 -9.88 -3.37 -16.68
CA ARG A 228 -9.67 -1.94 -16.39
C ARG A 228 -10.70 -1.05 -17.08
N HIS A 229 -11.16 -0.01 -16.39
CA HIS A 229 -11.98 1.04 -16.98
C HIS A 229 -11.12 1.88 -17.93
N ASN A 230 -11.58 2.17 -19.15
CA ASN A 230 -10.80 2.92 -20.15
C ASN A 230 -10.55 4.40 -19.79
N ARG A 231 -11.34 4.94 -18.87
CA ARG A 231 -11.14 6.26 -18.24
C ARG A 231 -11.06 6.13 -16.70
N PRO A 232 -10.06 5.43 -16.16
CA PRO A 232 -9.99 5.13 -14.74
C PRO A 232 -9.72 6.42 -13.95
N SER A 233 -10.10 6.43 -12.68
CA SER A 233 -9.67 7.52 -11.79
C SER A 233 -8.22 7.33 -11.37
N LEU A 234 -7.47 8.42 -11.25
CA LEU A 234 -6.07 8.39 -10.87
C LEU A 234 -5.95 8.62 -9.36
N ILE A 235 -5.22 7.75 -8.68
CA ILE A 235 -4.95 7.81 -7.25
C ILE A 235 -3.48 8.18 -7.07
N ASN A 236 -3.22 9.19 -6.25
CA ASN A 236 -1.90 9.71 -5.92
C ASN A 236 -1.01 10.00 -7.16
N GLY A 237 -1.63 10.37 -8.29
CA GLY A 237 -0.90 10.69 -9.53
C GLY A 237 -0.28 9.50 -10.28
N GLU A 238 -0.40 8.27 -9.78
CA GLU A 238 0.28 7.10 -10.37
C GLU A 238 -0.64 5.89 -10.57
N PHE A 239 -1.52 5.61 -9.62
CA PHE A 239 -2.32 4.38 -9.61
C PHE A 239 -3.67 4.56 -10.29
N HIS A 240 -4.12 3.53 -11.00
CA HIS A 240 -5.43 3.54 -11.64
C HIS A 240 -6.47 2.79 -10.80
N ALA A 241 -7.53 3.49 -10.44
CA ALA A 241 -8.74 2.94 -9.86
C ALA A 241 -9.58 2.18 -10.90
N ASN A 242 -10.72 1.64 -10.46
CA ASN A 242 -11.76 1.03 -11.30
C ASN A 242 -11.27 -0.20 -12.08
N MET A 243 -10.35 -0.92 -11.46
CA MET A 243 -9.76 -2.16 -11.97
C MET A 243 -10.39 -3.38 -11.29
N TYR A 244 -10.44 -4.49 -12.03
CA TYR A 244 -10.92 -5.75 -11.50
C TYR A 244 -9.84 -6.42 -10.63
N PHE A 245 -10.28 -7.02 -9.52
CA PHE A 245 -9.40 -7.77 -8.63
C PHE A 245 -9.95 -9.18 -8.35
N GLY A 246 -9.27 -10.19 -8.89
CA GLY A 246 -9.70 -11.59 -8.81
C GLY A 246 -9.32 -12.41 -10.04
N LEU A 247 -9.88 -13.61 -10.17
CA LEU A 247 -9.65 -14.48 -11.32
C LEU A 247 -10.70 -14.26 -12.41
N MET A 248 -10.27 -14.27 -13.67
CA MET A 248 -11.15 -14.38 -14.84
C MET A 248 -10.78 -15.62 -15.65
N ASP A 249 -11.74 -16.53 -15.80
CA ASP A 249 -11.55 -17.80 -16.53
C ASP A 249 -11.86 -17.65 -18.02
N SER A 250 -12.91 -16.92 -18.38
CA SER A 250 -13.23 -16.70 -19.78
C SER A 250 -14.00 -15.40 -19.95
N LEU A 251 -13.79 -14.76 -21.10
CA LEU A 251 -14.62 -13.66 -21.61
C LEU A 251 -15.05 -13.98 -23.03
N VAL A 252 -16.35 -13.90 -23.31
CA VAL A 252 -16.93 -14.17 -24.62
C VAL A 252 -17.85 -13.03 -25.02
N ILE A 253 -17.68 -12.54 -26.24
CA ILE A 253 -18.59 -11.61 -26.91
C ILE A 253 -19.16 -12.36 -28.11
N ARG A 254 -20.48 -12.54 -28.14
CA ARG A 254 -21.15 -13.29 -29.20
C ARG A 254 -22.37 -12.55 -29.76
N PRO A 255 -22.68 -12.73 -31.05
CA PRO A 255 -23.91 -12.21 -31.61
C PRO A 255 -25.15 -12.88 -31.00
N GLY A 256 -26.27 -12.18 -31.05
CA GLY A 256 -27.57 -12.67 -30.62
C GLY A 256 -27.91 -12.38 -29.16
N THR A 257 -29.19 -12.57 -28.85
CA THR A 257 -29.79 -12.23 -27.56
C THR A 257 -29.83 -13.43 -26.62
N LEU A 258 -29.83 -13.17 -25.32
CA LEU A 258 -29.96 -14.20 -24.29
C LEU A 258 -31.31 -14.06 -23.57
N ASP A 259 -32.15 -15.09 -23.67
CA ASP A 259 -33.40 -15.17 -22.88
C ASP A 259 -33.21 -15.99 -21.59
N ASP A 260 -34.19 -15.91 -20.69
CA ASP A 260 -34.11 -16.50 -19.36
C ASP A 260 -33.98 -18.04 -19.38
N ALA A 261 -34.65 -18.70 -20.32
CA ALA A 261 -34.62 -20.17 -20.42
C ALA A 261 -33.27 -20.65 -20.94
N THR A 262 -32.73 -19.94 -21.94
CA THR A 262 -31.42 -20.20 -22.52
C THR A 262 -30.32 -19.91 -21.50
N ALA A 263 -30.33 -18.75 -20.82
CA ALA A 263 -29.35 -18.41 -19.79
C ALA A 263 -29.23 -19.51 -18.71
N LEU A 264 -30.38 -19.99 -18.23
CA LEU A 264 -30.43 -21.04 -17.21
C LEU A 264 -29.90 -22.38 -17.76
N HIS A 265 -30.28 -22.72 -18.99
CA HIS A 265 -29.85 -23.94 -19.65
C HIS A 265 -28.34 -23.96 -19.92
N GLU A 266 -27.80 -22.89 -20.52
CA GLU A 266 -26.37 -22.78 -20.85
C GLU A 266 -25.49 -22.86 -19.60
N HIS A 267 -25.87 -22.18 -18.53
CA HIS A 267 -25.17 -22.29 -17.24
C HIS A 267 -25.21 -23.73 -16.71
N ALA A 268 -26.38 -24.37 -16.72
CA ALA A 268 -26.54 -25.75 -16.25
C ALA A 268 -25.71 -26.75 -17.08
N GLU A 269 -25.62 -26.57 -18.41
CA GLU A 269 -24.78 -27.37 -19.29
C GLU A 269 -23.29 -27.23 -18.93
N ILE A 270 -22.82 -26.00 -18.66
CA ILE A 270 -21.44 -25.76 -18.26
C ILE A 270 -21.14 -26.54 -16.97
N ILE A 271 -22.00 -26.41 -15.95
CA ILE A 271 -21.85 -27.14 -14.68
C ILE A 271 -21.89 -28.65 -14.89
N ALA A 272 -22.82 -29.16 -15.72
CA ALA A 272 -22.94 -30.58 -16.01
C ALA A 272 -21.69 -31.14 -16.69
N ALA A 273 -21.00 -30.34 -17.50
CA ALA A 273 -19.75 -30.73 -18.16
C ALA A 273 -18.51 -30.68 -17.24
N LEU A 274 -18.59 -30.08 -16.05
CA LEU A 274 -17.48 -30.02 -15.11
C LEU A 274 -17.27 -31.36 -14.38
N PRO A 275 -16.02 -31.70 -14.00
CA PRO A 275 -15.74 -32.87 -13.18
C PRO A 275 -16.56 -32.88 -11.88
N GLY A 276 -17.39 -33.92 -11.71
CA GLY A 276 -18.25 -34.06 -10.53
C GLY A 276 -19.42 -33.05 -10.47
N HIS A 277 -19.78 -32.43 -11.59
CA HIS A 277 -20.91 -31.49 -11.72
C HIS A 277 -20.87 -30.31 -10.75
N ARG A 278 -19.67 -29.84 -10.41
CA ARG A 278 -19.44 -28.76 -9.45
C ARG A 278 -18.31 -27.85 -9.88
N LEU A 279 -18.40 -26.59 -9.49
CA LEU A 279 -17.34 -25.61 -9.71
C LEU A 279 -16.10 -25.99 -8.87
N PRO A 280 -14.88 -25.84 -9.41
CA PRO A 280 -13.68 -25.93 -8.62
C PRO A 280 -13.63 -24.79 -7.61
N GLN A 281 -12.89 -24.96 -6.51
CA GLN A 281 -12.60 -23.84 -5.60
C GLN A 281 -11.63 -22.88 -6.29
N PRO A 282 -11.92 -21.57 -6.38
CA PRO A 282 -10.95 -20.59 -6.87
C PRO A 282 -9.69 -20.58 -6.01
N ASP A 283 -8.52 -20.56 -6.65
CA ASP A 283 -7.23 -20.39 -5.98
C ASP A 283 -6.84 -18.91 -5.96
N LEU A 284 -7.26 -18.23 -4.89
CA LEU A 284 -6.96 -16.81 -4.65
C LEU A 284 -5.91 -16.61 -3.55
N VAL A 285 -5.15 -17.65 -3.23
CA VAL A 285 -4.10 -17.55 -2.21
C VAL A 285 -2.96 -16.72 -2.77
N HIS A 286 -2.61 -15.66 -2.05
CA HIS A 286 -1.46 -14.83 -2.38
C HIS A 286 -0.19 -15.48 -1.88
N ASN A 287 0.86 -15.42 -2.70
CA ASN A 287 2.14 -16.05 -2.39
C ASN A 287 3.26 -15.01 -2.44
N ARG A 288 4.05 -14.94 -1.36
CA ARG A 288 5.21 -14.05 -1.22
C ARG A 288 6.24 -14.22 -2.35
N SER A 289 6.29 -15.40 -2.98
CA SER A 289 7.15 -15.68 -4.14
C SER A 289 6.88 -14.81 -5.36
N ARG A 290 5.73 -14.12 -5.42
CA ARG A 290 5.49 -13.07 -6.43
C ARG A 290 6.60 -12.01 -6.43
N TYR A 291 7.24 -11.77 -5.29
CA TYR A 291 8.30 -10.79 -5.11
C TYR A 291 9.69 -11.44 -5.02
N ASP A 292 9.84 -12.70 -5.45
CA ASP A 292 11.14 -13.37 -5.39
C ASP A 292 12.17 -12.61 -6.24
N GLY A 293 13.36 -12.43 -5.67
CA GLY A 293 14.43 -11.63 -6.26
C GLY A 293 14.34 -10.12 -6.00
N ASP A 294 13.29 -9.62 -5.33
CA ASP A 294 13.24 -8.22 -4.93
C ASP A 294 14.39 -7.90 -3.96
N ARG A 295 15.23 -6.94 -4.35
CA ARG A 295 16.42 -6.52 -3.61
C ARG A 295 16.11 -5.78 -2.33
N HIS A 296 15.00 -5.08 -2.26
CA HIS A 296 14.68 -4.19 -1.15
C HIS A 296 13.69 -4.83 -0.18
N ARG A 297 12.92 -5.84 -0.61
CA ARG A 297 11.92 -6.50 0.23
C ARG A 297 12.52 -7.12 1.51
N PRO A 298 12.14 -6.65 2.71
CA PRO A 298 12.61 -7.19 3.98
C PRO A 298 12.41 -8.71 4.10
N GLN A 299 13.32 -9.38 4.79
CA GLN A 299 13.33 -10.83 4.95
C GLN A 299 13.02 -11.29 6.37
N PHE A 300 13.20 -10.43 7.38
CA PHE A 300 12.89 -10.75 8.77
C PHE A 300 12.09 -9.69 9.53
N HIS A 301 11.76 -8.58 8.87
CA HIS A 301 10.75 -7.63 9.36
C HIS A 301 9.37 -8.00 8.81
N MET A 302 8.33 -7.90 9.63
CA MET A 302 6.97 -8.26 9.20
C MET A 302 6.48 -7.34 8.08
N LEU A 303 5.90 -7.87 7.01
CA LEU A 303 5.23 -7.09 5.97
C LEU A 303 4.07 -7.89 5.34
N PRO A 304 3.08 -7.26 4.68
CA PRO A 304 1.97 -7.99 4.12
C PRO A 304 2.50 -8.89 3.00
N PRO A 305 1.86 -10.04 2.77
CA PRO A 305 2.23 -10.92 1.68
C PRO A 305 2.11 -10.26 0.29
N TRP A 306 1.35 -9.16 0.16
CA TRP A 306 1.25 -8.32 -1.05
C TRP A 306 0.83 -6.87 -0.74
N HIS A 307 1.08 -5.96 -1.68
CA HIS A 307 0.56 -4.58 -1.71
C HIS A 307 0.91 -3.75 -0.46
N TRP A 308 -0.03 -2.94 0.05
CA TRP A 308 0.20 -1.91 1.05
C TRP A 308 -0.21 -2.38 2.46
N MET A 309 0.58 -2.02 3.46
CA MET A 309 0.16 -2.04 4.87
C MET A 309 0.40 -0.70 5.54
N ASN A 310 -0.31 -0.39 6.62
CA ASN A 310 0.16 0.56 7.62
C ASN A 310 0.70 -0.12 8.89
N GLU A 311 0.51 0.47 10.07
CA GLU A 311 0.89 -0.10 11.35
C GLU A 311 0.36 -1.50 11.65
N PRO A 312 1.26 -2.40 12.11
CA PRO A 312 0.84 -3.57 12.87
C PRO A 312 0.15 -3.11 14.16
N HIS A 313 -1.07 -3.57 14.39
CA HIS A 313 -1.86 -3.20 15.54
C HIS A 313 -2.66 -4.39 16.08
N ALA A 314 -3.38 -4.14 17.17
CA ALA A 314 -4.17 -5.14 17.88
C ALA A 314 -3.40 -6.44 18.24
N PRO A 315 -2.15 -6.37 18.76
CA PRO A 315 -1.46 -7.57 19.21
C PRO A 315 -2.23 -8.26 20.33
N VAL A 316 -2.40 -9.58 20.24
CA VAL A 316 -3.04 -10.38 21.28
C VAL A 316 -2.41 -11.77 21.36
N TYR A 317 -2.17 -12.25 22.58
CA TYR A 317 -1.78 -13.63 22.82
C TYR A 317 -3.00 -14.47 23.17
N PHE A 318 -3.19 -15.57 22.45
CA PHE A 318 -4.29 -16.49 22.66
C PHE A 318 -3.85 -17.93 22.38
N LYS A 319 -4.05 -18.83 23.37
CA LYS A 319 -3.81 -20.28 23.24
C LYS A 319 -2.46 -20.62 22.58
N ASP A 320 -1.38 -20.09 23.15
CA ASP A 320 0.01 -20.32 22.74
C ASP A 320 0.42 -19.70 21.40
N LYS A 321 -0.33 -18.70 20.95
CA LYS A 321 -0.08 -17.97 19.71
C LYS A 321 -0.20 -16.47 19.92
N TYR A 322 0.72 -15.73 19.32
CA TYR A 322 0.64 -14.30 19.10
C TYR A 322 -0.12 -14.04 17.80
N HIS A 323 -1.10 -13.16 17.86
CA HIS A 323 -1.80 -12.64 16.69
C HIS A 323 -1.47 -11.17 16.56
N ILE A 324 -1.30 -10.71 15.32
CA ILE A 324 -1.13 -9.30 14.97
C ILE A 324 -1.99 -9.01 13.75
N PHE A 325 -2.56 -7.81 13.73
CA PHE A 325 -3.35 -7.29 12.61
C PHE A 325 -2.63 -6.07 12.04
N TYR A 326 -3.08 -5.59 10.89
CA TYR A 326 -2.51 -4.39 10.27
C TYR A 326 -3.53 -3.81 9.28
N GLN A 327 -3.58 -2.48 9.08
CA GLN A 327 -4.39 -2.01 7.96
C GLN A 327 -3.73 -2.45 6.66
N HIS A 328 -4.56 -2.81 5.70
CA HIS A 328 -4.14 -3.37 4.44
C HIS A 328 -5.05 -2.84 3.33
N ASP A 329 -4.45 -2.38 2.23
CA ASP A 329 -5.18 -2.12 1.00
C ASP A 329 -4.90 -3.30 0.04
N PRO A 330 -5.92 -4.10 -0.27
CA PRO A 330 -5.75 -5.26 -1.11
C PRO A 330 -5.73 -4.91 -2.62
N PHE A 331 -6.06 -3.67 -3.03
CA PHE A 331 -6.16 -3.27 -4.44
C PHE A 331 -4.83 -2.83 -5.05
N GLY A 332 -3.90 -2.31 -4.25
CA GLY A 332 -2.59 -1.92 -4.75
C GLY A 332 -1.68 -1.42 -3.64
N PRO A 333 -0.41 -1.10 -3.98
CA PRO A 333 0.57 -0.64 -3.01
C PRO A 333 0.38 0.85 -2.64
N TYR A 334 -0.87 1.28 -2.41
CA TYR A 334 -1.26 2.64 -2.05
C TYR A 334 -2.33 2.62 -0.94
N TRP A 335 -2.53 3.76 -0.27
CA TRP A 335 -3.62 3.93 0.70
C TRP A 335 -4.96 4.21 -0.02
N GLY A 336 -5.99 3.43 0.29
CA GLY A 336 -7.32 3.60 -0.29
C GLY A 336 -8.41 2.91 0.52
N GLN A 337 -8.79 1.69 0.14
CA GLN A 337 -9.88 0.96 0.80
C GLN A 337 -9.37 0.03 1.89
N ILE A 338 -9.37 0.56 3.10
CA ILE A 338 -8.76 -0.11 4.24
C ILE A 338 -9.52 -1.35 4.71
N HIS A 339 -8.77 -2.46 4.77
CA HIS A 339 -9.09 -3.74 5.39
C HIS A 339 -8.14 -4.01 6.57
N TRP A 340 -8.39 -5.08 7.36
CA TRP A 340 -7.41 -5.61 8.31
C TRP A 340 -6.79 -6.91 7.80
N GLY A 341 -5.48 -6.91 7.57
CA GLY A 341 -4.72 -8.14 7.44
C GLY A 341 -4.51 -8.81 8.80
N HIS A 342 -4.05 -10.07 8.79
CA HIS A 342 -3.90 -10.89 9.99
C HIS A 342 -2.72 -11.85 9.85
N ALA A 343 -1.89 -11.92 10.88
CA ALA A 343 -0.80 -12.89 10.96
C ALA A 343 -0.70 -13.52 12.35
N VAL A 344 -0.18 -14.75 12.39
CA VAL A 344 -0.06 -15.57 13.59
C VAL A 344 1.37 -16.06 13.76
N SER A 345 1.91 -16.00 14.96
CA SER A 345 3.26 -16.44 15.31
C SER A 345 3.28 -17.15 16.66
N THR A 346 4.29 -17.97 16.90
CA THR A 346 4.59 -18.55 18.23
C THR A 346 5.72 -17.83 18.96
N ASP A 347 6.40 -16.88 18.30
CA ASP A 347 7.60 -16.22 18.83
C ASP A 347 7.70 -14.72 18.44
N MET A 348 6.64 -14.14 17.87
CA MET A 348 6.57 -12.77 17.36
C MET A 348 7.53 -12.44 16.22
N VAL A 349 8.19 -13.45 15.65
CA VAL A 349 9.18 -13.29 14.58
C VAL A 349 8.76 -14.07 13.33
N HIS A 350 8.44 -15.36 13.48
CA HIS A 350 8.01 -16.21 12.38
C HIS A 350 6.48 -16.11 12.22
N TRP A 351 6.05 -15.22 11.32
CA TRP A 351 4.65 -14.93 11.06
C TRP A 351 4.08 -15.78 9.92
N ARG A 352 2.92 -16.41 10.17
CA ARG A 352 2.09 -17.06 9.16
C ARG A 352 0.89 -16.17 8.82
N ASP A 353 0.73 -15.87 7.54
CA ASP A 353 -0.38 -15.09 7.02
C ASP A 353 -1.72 -15.83 7.19
N GLN A 354 -2.76 -15.11 7.58
CA GLN A 354 -4.14 -15.57 7.67
C GLN A 354 -5.03 -14.80 6.68
N PRO A 355 -6.27 -15.25 6.42
CA PRO A 355 -7.23 -14.48 5.65
C PRO A 355 -7.43 -13.07 6.23
N ILE A 356 -7.82 -12.12 5.38
CA ILE A 356 -8.24 -10.77 5.81
C ILE A 356 -9.27 -10.90 6.94
N ALA A 357 -8.99 -10.27 8.08
CA ALA A 357 -9.83 -10.33 9.26
C ALA A 357 -11.07 -9.45 9.11
N LEU A 358 -10.90 -8.17 8.74
CA LEU A 358 -11.99 -7.20 8.58
C LEU A 358 -11.95 -6.60 7.17
N ALA A 359 -13.13 -6.46 6.58
CA ALA A 359 -13.31 -5.90 5.25
C ALA A 359 -14.55 -5.01 5.24
N PRO A 360 -14.54 -3.87 4.51
CA PRO A 360 -15.74 -3.06 4.34
C PRO A 360 -16.88 -3.89 3.76
N ALA A 361 -18.07 -3.72 4.32
CA ALA A 361 -19.25 -4.53 3.98
C ALA A 361 -20.53 -3.70 3.93
N VAL A 362 -21.45 -4.12 3.06
CA VAL A 362 -22.78 -3.51 2.92
C VAL A 362 -23.55 -3.61 4.23
N ASN A 363 -24.27 -2.54 4.60
CA ASN A 363 -25.09 -2.46 5.81
C ASN A 363 -24.30 -2.85 7.09
N SER A 364 -23.01 -2.55 7.13
CA SER A 364 -22.15 -2.77 8.30
C SER A 364 -21.88 -1.46 9.02
N VAL A 365 -21.21 -1.56 10.17
CA VAL A 365 -20.71 -0.41 10.93
C VAL A 365 -19.48 0.27 10.28
N ALA A 366 -18.96 -0.30 9.20
CA ALA A 366 -17.75 0.15 8.52
C ALA A 366 -17.85 -0.03 6.99
N PRO A 367 -18.84 0.58 6.32
CA PRO A 367 -19.03 0.41 4.88
C PRO A 367 -17.90 1.01 4.04
N ASP A 368 -17.21 2.04 4.53
CA ASP A 368 -16.20 2.81 3.78
C ASP A 368 -14.76 2.59 4.27
N GLY A 369 -14.54 1.78 5.31
CA GLY A 369 -13.18 1.46 5.78
C GLY A 369 -13.14 0.84 7.16
N CYS A 370 -12.21 -0.10 7.39
CA CYS A 370 -11.93 -0.66 8.72
C CYS A 370 -10.58 -0.14 9.22
N TRP A 371 -10.54 1.05 9.82
CA TRP A 371 -9.29 1.65 10.32
C TRP A 371 -8.84 1.04 11.65
N SER A 372 -7.70 1.53 12.15
CA SER A 372 -6.93 0.92 13.23
C SER A 372 -7.67 0.80 14.55
N GLY A 373 -7.09 0.01 15.45
CA GLY A 373 -7.58 -0.21 16.80
C GLY A 373 -6.79 -1.27 17.55
N SER A 374 -7.45 -2.00 18.43
CA SER A 374 -6.80 -2.94 19.37
C SER A 374 -7.56 -4.26 19.51
N ALA A 375 -6.97 -5.20 20.24
CA ALA A 375 -7.61 -6.46 20.60
C ALA A 375 -7.51 -6.72 22.09
N HIS A 376 -8.42 -7.53 22.61
CA HIS A 376 -8.33 -8.08 23.96
C HIS A 376 -8.98 -9.47 24.03
N VAL A 377 -8.61 -10.27 25.02
CA VAL A 377 -9.23 -11.59 25.26
C VAL A 377 -10.44 -11.43 26.17
N ASP A 378 -11.60 -11.89 25.70
CA ASP A 378 -12.86 -11.81 26.43
C ASP A 378 -13.20 -13.14 27.12
N GLY A 379 -12.40 -13.45 28.15
CA GLY A 379 -12.51 -14.71 28.90
C GLY A 379 -12.53 -15.93 27.99
N ASP A 380 -13.50 -16.83 28.22
CA ASP A 380 -13.66 -18.05 27.41
C ASP A 380 -14.26 -17.80 26.02
N ARG A 381 -14.80 -16.60 25.74
CA ARG A 381 -15.31 -16.24 24.41
C ARG A 381 -14.19 -16.03 23.38
N GLY A 382 -12.95 -15.93 23.85
CA GLY A 382 -11.78 -15.73 23.00
C GLY A 382 -11.56 -14.26 22.64
N PRO A 383 -10.65 -14.00 21.69
CA PRO A 383 -10.29 -12.61 21.36
C PRO A 383 -11.40 -11.85 20.65
N VAL A 384 -11.48 -10.55 20.94
CA VAL A 384 -12.34 -9.56 20.30
C VAL A 384 -11.49 -8.41 19.75
N LEU A 385 -11.92 -7.81 18.64
CA LEU A 385 -11.25 -6.66 18.00
C LEU A 385 -12.08 -5.41 18.19
N PHE A 386 -11.43 -4.33 18.60
CA PHE A 386 -11.98 -2.98 18.57
C PHE A 386 -11.31 -2.22 17.44
N PHE A 387 -12.10 -1.56 16.60
CA PHE A 387 -11.59 -0.89 15.41
C PHE A 387 -12.37 0.38 15.13
N THR A 388 -11.81 1.30 14.35
CA THR A 388 -12.57 2.45 13.85
C THR A 388 -13.28 2.09 12.55
N GLY A 389 -14.61 2.18 12.55
CA GLY A 389 -15.44 2.01 11.36
C GLY A 389 -15.61 3.33 10.62
N GLY A 390 -15.25 3.36 9.34
CA GLY A 390 -15.49 4.46 8.43
C GLY A 390 -16.87 4.40 7.78
N ASP A 391 -17.60 5.50 7.86
CA ASP A 391 -18.91 5.69 7.26
C ASP A 391 -19.10 7.15 6.83
N ASP A 392 -18.87 7.41 5.54
CA ASP A 392 -18.90 8.75 4.96
C ASP A 392 -20.32 9.35 4.94
N SER A 393 -21.35 8.54 5.25
CA SER A 393 -22.72 9.04 5.42
C SER A 393 -22.94 9.73 6.77
N LEU A 394 -22.02 9.57 7.74
CA LEU A 394 -22.11 10.19 9.05
C LEU A 394 -21.41 11.55 9.09
N PRO A 395 -21.93 12.53 9.85
CA PRO A 395 -21.24 13.82 10.04
C PRO A 395 -19.83 13.72 10.67
N SER A 396 -19.56 12.68 11.46
CA SER A 396 -18.24 12.41 12.04
C SER A 396 -17.32 11.60 11.12
N GLY A 397 -17.87 10.86 10.14
CA GLY A 397 -17.14 9.87 9.35
C GLY A 397 -16.59 8.66 10.12
N GLN A 398 -16.42 8.76 11.44
CA GLN A 398 -15.68 7.83 12.29
C GLN A 398 -16.50 7.43 13.53
N ARG A 399 -16.38 6.15 13.93
CA ARG A 399 -16.93 5.56 15.16
C ARG A 399 -16.13 4.34 15.58
N THR A 400 -16.16 3.94 16.86
CA THR A 400 -15.52 2.68 17.28
C THR A 400 -16.50 1.52 17.18
N CYS A 401 -15.99 0.34 16.84
CA CYS A 401 -16.76 -0.85 16.50
C CYS A 401 -16.13 -2.10 17.15
N LEU A 402 -16.88 -3.20 17.20
CA LEU A 402 -16.43 -4.49 17.74
C LEU A 402 -16.53 -5.57 16.67
N ALA A 403 -15.55 -6.46 16.62
CA ALA A 403 -15.65 -7.74 15.91
C ALA A 403 -15.30 -8.90 16.83
N VAL A 404 -15.97 -10.04 16.65
CA VAL A 404 -15.77 -11.25 17.46
C VAL A 404 -15.24 -12.38 16.58
N SER A 405 -14.34 -13.18 17.15
CA SER A 405 -13.80 -14.36 16.47
C SER A 405 -14.83 -15.49 16.39
N SER A 406 -14.68 -16.37 15.40
CA SER A 406 -15.50 -17.58 15.27
C SER A 406 -15.05 -18.73 16.20
N TYR A 407 -13.99 -18.52 16.98
CA TYR A 407 -13.39 -19.51 17.89
C TYR A 407 -14.40 -20.26 18.79
N PRO A 408 -15.41 -19.62 19.40
CA PRO A 408 -16.40 -20.34 20.20
C PRO A 408 -17.20 -21.41 19.42
N VAL A 409 -17.22 -21.31 18.09
CA VAL A 409 -17.97 -22.20 17.20
C VAL A 409 -17.05 -23.26 16.57
N ASP A 410 -15.88 -22.87 16.07
CA ASP A 410 -14.97 -23.75 15.32
C ASP A 410 -13.79 -24.30 16.14
N GLY A 411 -13.45 -23.66 17.27
CA GLY A 411 -12.30 -24.00 18.10
C GLY A 411 -10.94 -23.68 17.46
N ASP A 412 -10.90 -22.94 16.35
CA ASP A 412 -9.67 -22.66 15.61
C ASP A 412 -8.88 -21.54 16.29
N THR A 413 -7.72 -21.89 16.84
CA THR A 413 -6.84 -20.94 17.52
C THR A 413 -6.01 -20.09 16.57
N ASP A 414 -6.07 -20.33 15.25
CA ASP A 414 -5.52 -19.39 14.26
C ASP A 414 -6.43 -18.17 14.03
N LEU A 415 -7.69 -18.23 14.46
CA LEU A 415 -8.71 -17.17 14.34
C LEU A 415 -8.91 -16.68 12.88
N PRO A 416 -9.15 -17.57 11.90
CA PRO A 416 -9.20 -17.18 10.49
C PRO A 416 -10.50 -16.45 10.09
N THR A 417 -11.48 -16.31 10.98
CA THR A 417 -12.79 -15.75 10.65
C THR A 417 -13.34 -14.88 11.77
N TRP A 418 -13.73 -13.66 11.39
CA TRP A 418 -14.24 -12.61 12.28
C TRP A 418 -15.60 -12.12 11.80
N THR A 419 -16.46 -11.75 12.75
CA THR A 419 -17.77 -11.14 12.48
C THR A 419 -17.84 -9.77 13.12
N MET A 420 -18.02 -8.73 12.30
CA MET A 420 -18.28 -7.37 12.79
C MET A 420 -19.67 -7.30 13.44
N GLY A 421 -19.75 -6.62 14.59
CA GLY A 421 -21.00 -6.28 15.23
C GLY A 421 -21.85 -5.34 14.36
N SER A 422 -23.16 -5.39 14.52
CA SER A 422 -24.12 -4.57 13.76
C SER A 422 -24.32 -3.17 14.31
N THR A 423 -23.72 -2.84 15.45
CA THR A 423 -23.84 -1.53 16.12
C THR A 423 -22.46 -1.04 16.57
N PRO A 424 -22.20 0.28 16.52
CA PRO A 424 -20.98 0.83 17.08
C PRO A 424 -20.91 0.66 18.60
N VAL A 425 -19.69 0.74 19.12
CA VAL A 425 -19.35 0.60 20.53
C VAL A 425 -19.33 1.96 21.23
N THR A 426 -18.65 2.93 20.63
CA THR A 426 -18.64 4.35 21.04
C THR A 426 -18.63 5.27 19.82
N GLU A 427 -19.16 6.47 20.03
CA GLU A 427 -19.22 7.56 19.06
C GLU A 427 -18.89 8.86 19.78
N ALA A 428 -18.37 9.86 19.06
CA ALA A 428 -18.19 11.21 19.60
C ALA A 428 -19.44 12.07 19.31
N PRO A 429 -20.35 12.27 20.29
CA PRO A 429 -21.46 13.18 20.07
C PRO A 429 -20.96 14.62 19.91
N ALA A 430 -21.70 15.43 19.15
CA ALA A 430 -21.40 16.84 18.98
C ALA A 430 -21.31 17.56 20.34
N GLY A 431 -20.24 18.32 20.55
CA GLY A 431 -20.01 19.08 21.77
C GLY A 431 -19.59 18.22 22.98
N LEU A 432 -19.12 16.98 22.78
CA LEU A 432 -18.56 16.16 23.86
C LEU A 432 -17.45 16.93 24.60
N PRO A 433 -17.60 17.26 25.90
CA PRO A 433 -16.61 18.08 26.61
C PRO A 433 -15.24 17.38 26.70
N ALA A 434 -14.16 18.09 26.39
CA ALA A 434 -12.79 17.59 26.48
C ALA A 434 -11.83 18.72 26.93
N GLY A 435 -11.36 18.66 28.18
CA GLY A 435 -10.39 19.62 28.70
C GLY A 435 -10.85 21.09 28.54
N PRO A 436 -10.06 21.95 27.88
CA PRO A 436 -10.41 23.36 27.67
C PRO A 436 -11.51 23.61 26.62
N GLY A 437 -11.95 22.58 25.87
CA GLY A 437 -12.95 22.72 24.80
C GLY A 437 -13.79 21.45 24.64
N THR A 438 -13.98 21.03 23.39
CA THR A 438 -14.74 19.82 23.03
C THR A 438 -13.92 18.87 22.18
N ALA A 439 -14.23 17.58 22.22
CA ALA A 439 -13.62 16.59 21.35
C ALA A 439 -13.91 16.90 19.87
N TRP A 440 -12.90 16.79 19.03
CA TRP A 440 -13.04 16.98 17.60
C TRP A 440 -13.71 15.75 16.96
N ALA A 441 -15.04 15.79 16.82
CA ALA A 441 -15.84 14.63 16.42
C ALA A 441 -15.45 13.97 15.07
N GLN A 442 -14.93 14.74 14.11
CA GLN A 442 -14.41 14.20 12.84
C GLN A 442 -13.06 13.48 12.97
N ASN A 443 -12.42 13.59 14.14
CA ASN A 443 -11.18 12.91 14.50
C ASN A 443 -11.43 12.09 15.75
N PHE A 444 -12.05 10.92 15.60
CA PHE A 444 -12.41 10.02 16.70
C PHE A 444 -12.08 8.58 16.30
N ARG A 445 -10.83 8.18 16.52
CA ARG A 445 -10.28 6.93 15.97
C ARG A 445 -9.29 6.20 16.86
N ASP A 446 -8.89 5.03 16.42
CA ASP A 446 -7.83 4.19 16.97
C ASP A 446 -8.10 3.74 18.41
N PRO A 447 -9.16 2.95 18.66
CA PRO A 447 -9.47 2.49 20.00
C PRO A 447 -8.37 1.60 20.56
N PHE A 448 -7.85 1.94 21.75
CA PHE A 448 -6.96 1.09 22.54
C PHE A 448 -7.69 0.57 23.79
N VAL A 449 -7.85 -0.75 23.88
CA VAL A 449 -8.73 -1.40 24.87
C VAL A 449 -7.98 -2.43 25.70
N TRP A 450 -8.22 -2.38 27.02
CA TRP A 450 -7.78 -3.43 27.95
C TRP A 450 -8.84 -3.67 29.02
N GLU A 451 -8.73 -4.82 29.69
CA GLU A 451 -9.52 -5.18 30.86
C GLU A 451 -8.61 -5.28 32.08
N GLU A 452 -9.05 -4.71 33.20
CA GLU A 452 -8.39 -4.86 34.47
C GLU A 452 -9.42 -4.82 35.62
N GLU A 453 -9.38 -5.83 36.51
CA GLU A 453 -10.23 -5.91 37.71
C GLU A 453 -11.75 -5.85 37.44
N GLY A 454 -12.21 -6.45 36.35
CA GLY A 454 -13.60 -6.47 35.91
C GLY A 454 -14.09 -5.16 35.30
N VAL A 455 -13.16 -4.29 34.86
CA VAL A 455 -13.44 -3.03 34.17
C VAL A 455 -12.73 -3.03 32.83
N TRP A 456 -13.50 -2.78 31.78
CA TRP A 456 -12.98 -2.55 30.45
C TRP A 456 -12.72 -1.06 30.27
N TYR A 457 -11.56 -0.70 29.75
CA TYR A 457 -11.15 0.66 29.43
C TYR A 457 -10.93 0.79 27.93
N GLN A 458 -11.32 1.92 27.35
CA GLN A 458 -11.08 2.26 25.96
C GLN A 458 -10.52 3.68 25.89
N LEU A 459 -9.37 3.83 25.24
CA LEU A 459 -8.88 5.12 24.74
C LEU A 459 -9.34 5.30 23.30
N THR A 460 -9.66 6.53 22.91
CA THR A 460 -9.88 6.90 21.50
C THR A 460 -9.13 8.20 21.22
N GLY A 461 -8.32 8.22 20.17
CA GLY A 461 -7.59 9.39 19.71
C GLY A 461 -8.52 10.50 19.23
N SER A 462 -8.22 11.74 19.58
CA SER A 462 -8.97 12.94 19.21
C SER A 462 -8.14 14.22 19.30
N GLY A 463 -8.66 15.31 18.75
CA GLY A 463 -8.24 16.67 19.07
C GLY A 463 -9.18 17.35 20.07
N ILE A 464 -8.75 18.47 20.63
CA ILE A 464 -9.57 19.38 21.44
C ILE A 464 -9.74 20.71 20.69
N VAL A 465 -10.98 21.10 20.45
CA VAL A 465 -11.34 22.25 19.62
C VAL A 465 -12.51 23.06 20.19
N ASP A 466 -12.56 24.34 19.79
CA ASP A 466 -13.79 25.13 19.77
C ASP A 466 -14.42 25.07 18.37
N TYR A 467 -15.74 25.07 18.31
CA TYR A 467 -16.53 24.91 17.08
C TYR A 467 -17.74 25.85 17.11
N ASP A 468 -18.03 26.52 16.00
CA ASP A 468 -19.14 27.49 15.89
C ASP A 468 -20.45 26.90 15.35
N GLY A 469 -20.48 25.60 15.07
CA GLY A 469 -21.59 24.92 14.39
C GLY A 469 -21.26 24.51 12.95
N THR A 470 -20.25 25.13 12.32
CA THR A 470 -19.85 24.86 10.93
C THR A 470 -18.36 24.57 10.74
N GLN A 471 -17.48 25.15 11.57
CA GLN A 471 -16.04 24.98 11.44
C GLN A 471 -15.31 25.09 12.79
N VAL A 472 -14.11 24.53 12.85
CA VAL A 472 -13.20 24.68 13.99
C VAL A 472 -12.71 26.12 14.04
N THR A 473 -12.96 26.81 15.16
CA THR A 473 -12.54 28.20 15.37
C THR A 473 -11.25 28.30 16.17
N LYS A 474 -10.91 27.28 16.96
CA LYS A 474 -9.68 27.19 17.73
C LYS A 474 -9.30 25.74 17.97
N LYS A 475 -8.00 25.44 17.88
CA LYS A 475 -7.40 24.15 18.22
C LYS A 475 -6.55 24.30 19.48
N TYR A 476 -6.71 23.38 20.43
CA TYR A 476 -5.98 23.39 21.70
C TYR A 476 -4.84 22.36 21.72
N GLY A 477 -5.04 21.19 21.10
CA GLY A 477 -4.06 20.09 21.06
C GLY A 477 -4.75 18.73 20.94
N GLY A 478 -3.94 17.69 20.79
CA GLY A 478 -4.39 16.29 20.76
C GLY A 478 -4.73 15.74 22.15
N THR A 479 -5.52 14.67 22.17
CA THR A 479 -5.94 13.98 23.40
C THR A 479 -6.31 12.52 23.13
N ALA A 480 -6.32 11.72 24.18
CA ALA A 480 -6.95 10.41 24.21
C ALA A 480 -8.18 10.44 25.12
N LEU A 481 -9.37 10.17 24.57
CA LEU A 481 -10.65 10.15 25.29
C LEU A 481 -10.85 8.81 25.98
N VAL A 482 -11.28 8.79 27.25
CA VAL A 482 -11.46 7.54 28.02
C VAL A 482 -12.93 7.16 28.15
N HIS A 483 -13.23 5.90 27.83
CA HIS A 483 -14.50 5.26 28.13
C HIS A 483 -14.30 4.01 29.01
N THR A 484 -15.32 3.66 29.81
CA THR A 484 -15.30 2.44 30.65
C THR A 484 -16.57 1.61 30.48
N ALA A 485 -16.44 0.30 30.56
CA ALA A 485 -17.55 -0.65 30.50
C ALA A 485 -17.33 -1.86 31.43
N ARG A 486 -18.35 -2.73 31.54
CA ARG A 486 -18.28 -4.00 32.29
C ARG A 486 -18.11 -5.23 31.40
N ARG A 487 -18.21 -5.04 30.09
CA ARG A 487 -18.10 -6.05 29.04
C ARG A 487 -17.74 -5.35 27.72
N PRO A 488 -17.14 -6.03 26.73
CA PRO A 488 -16.66 -5.38 25.51
C PRO A 488 -17.76 -4.72 24.68
N GLU A 489 -18.99 -5.26 24.70
CA GLU A 489 -20.14 -4.71 23.98
C GLU A 489 -20.72 -3.44 24.62
N GLY A 490 -20.21 -3.04 25.79
CA GLY A 490 -20.73 -1.89 26.53
C GLY A 490 -21.95 -2.19 27.41
N PRO A 491 -22.77 -1.19 27.79
CA PRO A 491 -22.63 0.22 27.38
C PRO A 491 -21.34 0.84 27.91
N TRP A 492 -20.74 1.70 27.10
CA TRP A 492 -19.52 2.44 27.43
C TRP A 492 -19.86 3.81 28.00
N THR A 493 -19.19 4.17 29.10
CA THR A 493 -19.39 5.43 29.82
C THR A 493 -18.16 6.31 29.66
N TYR A 494 -18.34 7.51 29.08
CA TYR A 494 -17.29 8.51 28.95
C TYR A 494 -16.77 9.00 30.31
N ARG A 495 -15.45 9.17 30.45
CA ARG A 495 -14.77 9.59 31.68
C ARG A 495 -13.95 10.88 31.54
N GLY A 496 -13.94 11.50 30.36
CA GLY A 496 -13.08 12.66 30.07
C GLY A 496 -11.81 12.27 29.32
N PRO A 497 -10.94 13.26 29.01
CA PRO A 497 -9.62 13.00 28.43
C PRO A 497 -8.69 12.34 29.45
N LEU A 498 -7.86 11.41 28.98
CA LEU A 498 -6.79 10.76 29.75
C LEU A 498 -5.71 11.78 30.09
N HIS A 499 -5.24 12.49 29.06
CA HIS A 499 -4.23 13.55 29.05
C HIS A 499 -4.38 14.34 27.73
N HIS A 500 -3.76 15.53 27.60
CA HIS A 500 -3.75 16.33 26.38
C HIS A 500 -2.52 17.25 26.35
N ASN A 501 -2.06 17.64 25.16
CA ASN A 501 -1.06 18.71 25.01
C ASN A 501 -1.73 20.08 24.81
N ASP A 502 -0.99 21.15 25.10
CA ASP A 502 -1.35 22.52 24.76
C ASP A 502 -0.43 22.98 23.63
N LEU A 503 -0.99 23.23 22.44
CA LEU A 503 -0.25 23.63 21.25
C LEU A 503 0.60 24.90 21.43
N THR A 504 0.29 25.73 22.43
CA THR A 504 1.06 26.95 22.71
C THR A 504 2.36 26.70 23.48
N THR A 505 2.46 25.57 24.18
CA THR A 505 3.61 25.24 25.03
C THR A 505 4.29 23.92 24.65
N VAL A 506 3.52 22.98 24.10
CA VAL A 506 3.93 21.64 23.67
C VAL A 506 3.25 21.31 22.32
N PRO A 507 3.67 21.95 21.21
CA PRO A 507 3.09 21.74 19.88
C PRO A 507 3.44 20.39 19.24
N GLU A 508 4.52 19.75 19.67
CA GLU A 508 5.15 18.61 18.99
C GLU A 508 4.21 17.39 18.84
N PRO A 509 3.36 17.03 19.83
CA PRO A 509 2.38 15.95 19.70
C PRO A 509 1.18 16.24 18.79
N GLY A 510 1.11 17.43 18.19
CA GLY A 510 0.13 17.76 17.16
C GLY A 510 -1.26 18.17 17.65
N GLU A 511 -2.16 18.37 16.67
CA GLU A 511 -3.53 18.85 16.86
C GLU A 511 -4.50 17.71 17.23
N VAL A 512 -4.16 16.50 16.81
CA VAL A 512 -4.90 15.25 17.05
C VAL A 512 -3.87 14.18 17.39
N TRP A 513 -4.19 13.32 18.35
CA TRP A 513 -3.41 12.11 18.63
C TRP A 513 -4.02 10.93 17.90
N GLU A 514 -3.21 10.26 17.10
CA GLU A 514 -3.49 8.94 16.52
C GLU A 514 -2.86 7.85 17.38
N LEU A 515 -3.48 6.67 17.35
CA LEU A 515 -2.97 5.45 17.98
C LEU A 515 -2.50 5.65 19.44
N PRO A 516 -3.35 6.17 20.35
CA PRO A 516 -2.98 6.31 21.74
C PRO A 516 -2.81 4.94 22.41
N VAL A 517 -1.62 4.65 22.93
CA VAL A 517 -1.28 3.38 23.60
C VAL A 517 -0.90 3.64 25.04
N LEU A 518 -1.51 2.92 25.99
CA LEU A 518 -1.15 2.97 27.41
C LEU A 518 -0.75 1.58 27.90
N LEU A 519 0.53 1.40 28.24
CA LEU A 519 1.04 0.12 28.75
C LEU A 519 1.71 0.30 30.11
N PRO A 520 1.62 -0.69 31.02
CA PRO A 520 2.45 -0.68 32.22
C PRO A 520 3.94 -0.73 31.82
N LEU A 521 4.80 -0.04 32.57
CA LEU A 521 6.25 -0.16 32.42
C LEU A 521 6.79 -1.08 33.52
N PRO A 522 7.11 -2.35 33.23
CA PRO A 522 7.80 -3.17 34.21
C PRO A 522 9.19 -2.58 34.50
N GLY A 523 9.76 -2.88 35.66
CA GLY A 523 11.16 -2.64 35.94
C GLY A 523 12.02 -3.75 35.32
N PRO A 524 13.34 -3.71 35.54
CA PRO A 524 14.22 -4.79 35.10
C PRO A 524 13.69 -6.15 35.58
N HIS A 525 13.68 -7.13 34.69
CA HIS A 525 13.16 -8.48 34.94
C HIS A 525 11.65 -8.58 35.27
N GLY A 526 10.82 -7.64 34.81
CA GLY A 526 9.35 -7.76 34.89
C GLY A 526 8.73 -7.29 36.21
N LYS A 527 9.51 -6.67 37.10
CA LYS A 527 9.00 -6.19 38.40
C LYS A 527 7.95 -5.09 38.20
N ARG A 528 6.80 -5.18 38.88
CA ARG A 528 5.81 -4.08 38.85
C ARG A 528 6.37 -2.78 39.44
N THR A 529 6.18 -1.67 38.73
CA THR A 529 6.66 -0.33 39.14
C THR A 529 5.52 0.62 39.50
N GLY A 530 4.30 0.36 39.01
CA GLY A 530 3.17 1.30 39.06
C GLY A 530 3.23 2.39 37.98
N LYS A 531 4.31 2.46 37.20
CA LYS A 531 4.46 3.39 36.08
C LYS A 531 3.89 2.82 34.79
N HIS A 532 3.51 3.73 33.91
CA HIS A 532 2.97 3.45 32.59
C HIS A 532 3.70 4.31 31.56
N ILE A 533 3.72 3.84 30.32
CA ILE A 533 4.08 4.61 29.14
C ILE A 533 2.81 4.94 28.37
N LEU A 534 2.62 6.22 28.03
CA LEU A 534 1.59 6.69 27.11
C LEU A 534 2.29 7.08 25.80
N LEU A 535 1.97 6.44 24.68
CA LEU A 535 2.50 6.76 23.36
C LEU A 535 1.41 7.31 22.43
N VAL A 536 1.79 8.20 21.52
CA VAL A 536 0.90 8.79 20.50
C VAL A 536 1.66 9.06 19.19
N SER A 537 0.93 9.04 18.07
CA SER A 537 1.39 9.60 16.79
C SER A 537 0.72 10.95 16.53
N PRO A 538 1.48 11.98 16.12
CA PRO A 538 0.95 13.32 15.92
C PRO A 538 0.31 13.49 14.54
N TRP A 539 -0.81 14.21 14.49
CA TRP A 539 -1.49 14.56 13.24
C TRP A 539 -1.91 16.04 13.22
N TRP A 540 -1.88 16.62 12.01
CA TRP A 540 -2.28 18.00 11.73
C TRP A 540 -3.25 18.04 10.54
N SER A 541 -4.20 18.97 10.55
CA SER A 541 -5.17 19.09 9.45
C SER A 541 -4.60 19.74 8.19
N ALA A 542 -3.48 20.45 8.32
CA ALA A 542 -2.72 21.00 7.21
C ALA A 542 -1.41 20.22 7.05
N PHE A 543 -0.79 20.29 5.88
CA PHE A 543 0.52 19.67 5.65
C PHE A 543 1.51 20.13 6.72
N ASN A 544 2.15 19.15 7.36
CA ASN A 544 3.22 19.35 8.31
C ASN A 544 4.29 18.27 8.04
N PRO A 545 5.58 18.64 7.89
CA PRO A 545 6.64 17.68 7.62
C PRO A 545 6.84 16.63 8.73
N ASP A 546 6.39 16.94 9.96
CA ASP A 546 6.51 16.06 11.13
C ASP A 546 5.25 15.21 11.36
N ALA A 547 4.21 15.37 10.53
CA ALA A 547 3.03 14.52 10.53
C ALA A 547 3.41 13.06 10.22
N VAL A 548 2.94 12.14 11.07
CA VAL A 548 3.15 10.69 10.92
C VAL A 548 4.63 10.34 10.68
N ARG A 549 5.52 11.10 11.34
CA ARG A 549 6.99 10.97 11.24
C ARG A 549 7.63 10.53 12.56
N HIS A 550 7.08 11.00 13.66
CA HIS A 550 7.61 10.80 15.01
C HIS A 550 6.58 10.11 15.90
N THR A 551 7.06 9.38 16.89
CA THR A 551 6.23 8.85 17.99
C THR A 551 6.67 9.52 19.28
N TYR A 552 5.72 10.10 20.00
CA TYR A 552 5.97 10.76 21.28
C TYR A 552 5.47 9.92 22.44
N TYR A 553 6.16 9.99 23.57
CA TYR A 553 5.75 9.29 24.78
C TYR A 553 5.92 10.09 26.06
N TRP A 554 5.16 9.69 27.09
CA TRP A 554 5.35 10.10 28.47
C TRP A 554 5.46 8.88 29.38
N ILE A 555 6.31 8.97 30.41
CA ILE A 555 6.29 8.08 31.56
C ILE A 555 5.45 8.73 32.66
N GLY A 556 4.57 7.96 33.31
CA GLY A 556 3.70 8.51 34.34
C GLY A 556 2.89 7.45 35.08
N THR A 557 1.83 7.91 35.74
CA THR A 557 0.94 7.06 36.54
C THR A 557 -0.49 7.17 36.02
N PHE A 558 -1.15 6.03 35.82
CA PHE A 558 -2.56 5.96 35.50
C PHE A 558 -3.39 5.73 36.76
N GLU A 559 -4.26 6.68 37.11
CA GLU A 559 -5.20 6.56 38.22
C GLU A 559 -6.55 6.02 37.72
N LYS A 560 -6.85 4.78 38.11
CA LYS A 560 -8.04 4.03 37.64
C LYS A 560 -9.35 4.70 38.04
N THR A 561 -9.41 5.33 39.21
CA THR A 561 -10.65 5.92 39.75
C THR A 561 -11.09 7.14 38.97
N THR A 562 -10.14 8.01 38.65
CA THR A 562 -10.40 9.25 37.91
C THR A 562 -10.23 9.08 36.41
N CYS A 563 -9.63 7.97 35.96
CA CYS A 563 -9.27 7.70 34.57
C CYS A 563 -8.39 8.82 34.00
N ARG A 564 -7.32 9.17 34.73
CA ARG A 564 -6.36 10.21 34.34
C ARG A 564 -4.95 9.66 34.33
N PHE A 565 -4.15 10.14 33.40
CA PHE A 565 -2.72 9.91 33.36
C PHE A 565 -2.00 11.17 33.84
N THR A 566 -1.12 11.01 34.83
CA THR A 566 -0.25 12.08 35.32
C THR A 566 1.17 11.78 34.85
N PRO A 567 1.71 12.53 33.88
CA PRO A 567 3.07 12.35 33.45
C PRO A 567 4.06 12.80 34.53
N ASP A 568 5.25 12.21 34.56
CA ASP A 568 6.32 12.61 35.47
C ASP A 568 6.96 13.95 35.04
N HIS A 569 6.84 14.30 33.76
CA HIS A 569 7.28 15.55 33.15
C HIS A 569 6.22 16.09 32.16
N ASP A 570 6.06 17.40 32.06
CA ASP A 570 5.04 18.00 31.18
C ASP A 570 5.30 17.73 29.68
N LYS A 571 6.57 17.78 29.27
CA LYS A 571 6.97 17.56 27.88
C LYS A 571 7.15 16.07 27.59
N PRO A 572 6.69 15.58 26.43
CA PRO A 572 7.00 14.24 25.98
C PRO A 572 8.44 14.14 25.51
N ASP A 573 8.92 12.90 25.48
CA ASP A 573 10.13 12.52 24.76
C ASP A 573 9.75 11.90 23.40
N GLU A 574 10.67 11.97 22.44
CA GLU A 574 10.58 11.21 21.18
C GLU A 574 11.07 9.78 21.41
N PHE A 575 10.32 8.79 20.90
CA PHE A 575 10.60 7.38 21.16
C PHE A 575 11.81 6.82 20.39
N ASP A 576 12.02 7.30 19.16
CA ASP A 576 13.00 6.78 18.21
C ASP A 576 13.67 7.95 17.50
N PHE A 577 14.98 7.89 17.28
CA PHE A 577 15.74 8.98 16.63
C PHE A 577 15.64 9.01 15.10
N GLY A 578 15.09 7.96 14.52
CA GLY A 578 14.79 7.87 13.10
C GLY A 578 13.39 8.38 12.80
N GLU A 579 13.12 8.62 11.51
CA GLU A 579 11.83 9.16 11.04
C GLU A 579 10.83 8.07 10.62
N HIS A 580 11.07 6.83 11.05
CA HIS A 580 10.35 5.65 10.57
C HIS A 580 9.84 4.73 11.68
N PHE A 581 9.89 5.11 12.96
CA PHE A 581 9.11 4.44 14.01
C PHE A 581 7.83 5.23 14.25
N THR A 582 6.75 4.83 13.58
CA THR A 582 5.45 5.51 13.70
C THR A 582 4.33 4.52 13.94
N GLY A 583 3.14 5.04 14.22
CA GLY A 583 1.95 4.23 14.47
C GLY A 583 2.15 3.19 15.57
N PRO A 584 2.42 3.60 16.82
CA PRO A 584 2.71 2.67 17.90
C PRO A 584 1.50 1.79 18.20
N SER A 585 1.76 0.51 18.42
CA SER A 585 0.81 -0.43 19.03
C SER A 585 1.54 -1.32 20.02
N GLY A 586 0.82 -1.99 20.92
CA GLY A 586 1.48 -2.88 21.86
C GLY A 586 0.54 -3.57 22.82
N PHE A 587 1.11 -4.47 23.61
CA PHE A 587 0.41 -5.26 24.61
C PHE A 587 1.37 -5.76 25.68
N VAL A 588 0.81 -6.35 26.72
CA VAL A 588 1.57 -7.09 27.74
C VAL A 588 1.61 -8.56 27.34
N THR A 589 2.81 -9.09 27.13
CA THR A 589 3.04 -10.50 26.82
C THR A 589 2.72 -11.40 28.03
N PRO A 590 2.52 -12.72 27.83
CA PRO A 590 2.26 -13.65 28.94
C PRO A 590 3.36 -13.71 30.01
N ASP A 591 4.60 -13.38 29.64
CA ASP A 591 5.74 -13.30 30.56
C ASP A 591 5.88 -11.93 31.25
N GLY A 592 4.94 -11.00 31.02
CA GLY A 592 4.84 -9.71 31.71
C GLY A 592 5.68 -8.59 31.11
N ARG A 593 6.27 -8.76 29.93
CA ARG A 593 6.92 -7.68 29.18
C ARG A 593 5.87 -6.79 28.54
N SER A 594 6.15 -5.50 28.46
CA SER A 594 5.43 -4.61 27.54
C SER A 594 6.19 -4.59 26.23
N VAL A 595 5.51 -5.01 25.16
CA VAL A 595 6.07 -5.09 23.81
C VAL A 595 5.34 -4.11 22.90
N LEU A 596 6.11 -3.33 22.17
CA LEU A 596 5.64 -2.36 21.19
C LEU A 596 5.95 -2.83 19.77
N PHE A 597 5.06 -2.45 18.86
CA PHE A 597 5.16 -2.62 17.42
C PHE A 597 5.00 -1.24 16.77
N SER A 598 5.56 -1.09 15.58
CA SER A 598 5.47 0.14 14.78
C SER A 598 5.39 -0.19 13.30
N ILE A 599 4.81 0.73 12.52
CA ILE A 599 5.08 0.75 11.08
C ILE A 599 6.46 1.35 10.86
N THR A 600 7.14 0.81 9.85
CA THR A 600 8.23 1.48 9.16
C THR A 600 7.79 1.95 7.80
N GLN A 601 7.26 3.17 7.75
CA GLN A 601 6.95 3.85 6.49
C GLN A 601 8.19 3.87 5.60
N ASP A 602 8.00 3.63 4.32
CA ASP A 602 9.12 3.35 3.43
C ASP A 602 9.65 4.63 2.75
N ARG A 603 8.84 5.70 2.78
CA ARG A 603 9.05 7.03 2.18
C ARG A 603 9.46 6.98 0.69
N ARG A 604 9.17 5.88 0.00
CA ARG A 604 9.30 5.77 -1.46
C ARG A 604 8.21 6.60 -2.14
N SER A 605 8.46 6.99 -3.39
CA SER A 605 7.43 7.65 -4.20
C SER A 605 6.36 6.65 -4.64
N GLU A 606 5.19 7.15 -5.01
CA GLU A 606 4.08 6.33 -5.52
C GLU A 606 4.51 5.52 -6.76
N GLN A 607 5.37 6.10 -7.63
CA GLN A 607 5.97 5.38 -8.76
C GLN A 607 6.81 4.17 -8.31
N GLN A 608 7.64 4.35 -7.28
CA GLN A 608 8.46 3.27 -6.72
C GLN A 608 7.60 2.21 -6.00
N HIS A 609 6.49 2.62 -5.36
CA HIS A 609 5.48 1.68 -4.84
C HIS A 609 4.84 0.89 -5.97
N ALA A 610 4.40 1.55 -7.05
CA ALA A 610 3.82 0.91 -8.21
C ALA A 610 4.78 -0.14 -8.78
N GLN A 611 6.03 0.25 -9.05
CA GLN A 611 7.08 -0.61 -9.63
C GLN A 611 7.51 -1.78 -8.73
N SER A 612 7.39 -1.65 -7.41
CA SER A 612 7.67 -2.74 -6.49
C SER A 612 6.47 -3.63 -6.19
N GLY A 613 5.26 -3.12 -6.36
CA GLY A 613 4.01 -3.82 -6.05
C GLY A 613 3.78 -4.06 -4.56
N TRP A 614 4.54 -3.42 -3.67
CA TRP A 614 4.32 -3.44 -2.23
C TRP A 614 4.77 -2.14 -1.57
N ALA A 615 4.21 -1.82 -0.40
CA ALA A 615 4.56 -0.63 0.35
C ALA A 615 4.59 -0.92 1.86
N HIS A 616 5.59 -0.34 2.52
CA HIS A 616 5.81 -0.39 3.97
C HIS A 616 6.05 -1.79 4.55
N ASN A 617 6.42 -1.82 5.83
CA ASN A 617 6.58 -3.01 6.66
C ASN A 617 6.49 -2.59 8.14
N ALA A 618 6.48 -3.55 9.06
CA ALA A 618 6.65 -3.33 10.49
C ALA A 618 8.12 -3.19 10.88
N GLY A 619 8.40 -2.46 11.96
CA GLY A 619 9.68 -2.56 12.68
C GLY A 619 9.81 -3.90 13.42
N MET A 620 11.01 -4.21 13.89
CA MET A 620 11.21 -5.30 14.84
C MET A 620 10.47 -4.96 16.14
N PRO A 621 9.67 -5.88 16.73
CA PRO A 621 9.01 -5.58 17.99
C PRO A 621 10.06 -5.29 19.08
N VAL A 622 9.76 -4.33 19.96
CA VAL A 622 10.68 -3.91 21.03
C VAL A 622 10.06 -4.14 22.39
N SER A 623 10.87 -4.62 23.34
CA SER A 623 10.52 -4.67 24.75
C SER A 623 10.87 -3.34 25.42
N VAL A 624 9.96 -2.82 26.23
CA VAL A 624 10.17 -1.58 26.99
C VAL A 624 10.04 -1.79 28.50
N TRP A 625 10.86 -1.07 29.27
CA TRP A 625 10.86 -1.14 30.74
C TRP A 625 11.27 0.21 31.36
N LEU A 626 11.02 0.37 32.66
CA LEU A 626 11.52 1.49 33.45
C LEU A 626 12.90 1.13 34.00
N ARG A 627 13.92 1.93 33.66
CA ARG A 627 15.28 1.77 34.18
C ARG A 627 15.37 2.28 35.63
N GLU A 628 16.47 1.92 36.30
CA GLU A 628 16.70 2.31 37.71
C GLU A 628 16.84 3.84 37.89
N ASP A 629 17.31 4.54 36.86
CA ASP A 629 17.43 6.01 36.81
C ASP A 629 16.12 6.72 36.47
N GLY A 630 15.03 5.98 36.24
CA GLY A 630 13.71 6.51 35.88
C GLY A 630 13.50 6.77 34.39
N THR A 631 14.49 6.48 33.54
CA THR A 631 14.37 6.62 32.08
C THR A 631 13.78 5.38 31.41
N LEU A 632 13.42 5.50 30.14
CA LEU A 632 12.92 4.39 29.33
C LEU A 632 14.07 3.45 28.95
N GLY A 633 13.87 2.16 29.16
CA GLY A 633 14.68 1.10 28.56
C GLY A 633 14.00 0.54 27.33
N VAL A 634 14.77 0.28 26.28
CA VAL A 634 14.28 -0.26 25.00
C VAL A 634 15.30 -1.20 24.37
N GLU A 635 14.84 -2.36 23.92
CA GLU A 635 15.60 -3.33 23.11
C GLU A 635 14.67 -4.11 22.17
N PRO A 636 15.17 -4.62 21.03
CA PRO A 636 14.42 -5.55 20.20
C PRO A 636 14.13 -6.83 21.01
N ILE A 637 12.99 -7.47 20.75
CA ILE A 637 12.60 -8.71 21.43
C ILE A 637 13.72 -9.77 21.36
N ALA A 638 13.90 -10.50 22.46
CA ALA A 638 14.95 -11.51 22.57
C ALA A 638 14.80 -12.63 21.52
N GLU A 639 13.56 -12.90 21.12
CA GLU A 639 13.18 -13.88 20.10
C GLU A 639 13.82 -13.62 18.73
N ALA A 640 14.15 -12.36 18.40
CA ALA A 640 14.86 -12.01 17.17
C ALA A 640 16.20 -12.73 17.04
N ALA A 641 16.86 -13.06 18.17
CA ALA A 641 18.09 -13.84 18.16
C ALA A 641 17.91 -15.27 17.61
N GLY A 642 16.68 -15.80 17.59
CA GLY A 642 16.34 -17.09 16.98
C GLY A 642 16.57 -17.14 15.46
N LEU A 643 16.64 -15.98 14.80
CA LEU A 643 16.96 -15.89 13.38
C LEU A 643 18.47 -15.95 13.08
N ARG A 644 19.33 -15.79 14.10
CA ARG A 644 20.78 -15.77 13.89
C ARG A 644 21.27 -17.10 13.31
N GLY A 645 21.95 -17.01 12.18
CA GLY A 645 22.70 -18.11 11.59
C GLY A 645 24.06 -18.32 12.26
N LYS A 646 24.95 -19.02 11.57
CA LYS A 646 26.32 -19.25 12.05
C LYS A 646 27.07 -17.91 12.14
N GLN A 647 27.59 -17.58 13.31
CA GLN A 647 28.34 -16.34 13.56
C GLN A 647 29.45 -16.13 12.52
N LEU A 648 29.48 -14.94 11.90
CA LEU A 648 30.44 -14.54 10.87
C LEU A 648 31.72 -13.97 11.49
N ALA A 649 31.58 -13.19 12.55
CA ALA A 649 32.71 -12.59 13.25
C ALA A 649 32.49 -12.59 14.75
N ARG A 650 33.59 -12.83 15.48
CA ARG A 650 33.70 -12.68 16.93
C ARG A 650 35.01 -11.99 17.25
N ILE A 651 34.94 -10.71 17.60
CA ILE A 651 36.08 -9.83 17.81
C ILE A 651 36.06 -9.35 19.27
N ARG A 652 37.21 -9.40 19.94
CA ARG A 652 37.34 -9.05 21.36
C ARG A 652 38.63 -8.28 21.61
N GLN A 653 38.55 -7.32 22.52
CA GLN A 653 39.70 -6.62 23.12
C GLN A 653 40.77 -6.17 22.11
N THR A 654 40.35 -5.42 21.09
CA THR A 654 41.22 -5.06 19.98
C THR A 654 41.15 -3.57 19.61
N SER A 655 42.09 -3.13 18.77
CA SER A 655 42.03 -1.81 18.14
C SER A 655 41.04 -1.81 16.96
N VAL A 656 40.55 -0.63 16.57
CA VAL A 656 39.70 -0.46 15.38
C VAL A 656 40.38 -0.99 14.11
N GLN A 657 41.70 -0.82 13.97
CA GLN A 657 42.46 -1.28 12.81
C GLN A 657 42.45 -2.81 12.69
N GLU A 658 42.68 -3.52 13.81
CA GLU A 658 42.64 -4.98 13.83
C GLU A 658 41.20 -5.52 13.72
N ALA A 659 40.22 -4.82 14.27
CA ALA A 659 38.80 -5.17 14.04
C ALA A 659 38.46 -5.13 12.54
N ASN A 660 38.87 -4.06 11.83
CA ASN A 660 38.65 -3.93 10.40
C ASN A 660 39.34 -5.01 9.56
N ARG A 661 40.53 -5.48 9.96
CA ARG A 661 41.18 -6.61 9.26
C ARG A 661 40.31 -7.87 9.27
N ARG A 662 39.58 -8.10 10.36
CA ARG A 662 38.65 -9.24 10.49
C ARG A 662 37.31 -8.98 9.80
N LEU A 663 36.80 -7.74 9.86
CA LEU A 663 35.58 -7.36 9.17
C LEU A 663 35.71 -7.38 7.64
N ALA A 664 36.92 -7.30 7.09
CA ALA A 664 37.16 -7.40 5.65
C ALA A 664 36.70 -8.73 5.02
N GLU A 665 36.55 -9.79 5.83
CA GLU A 665 36.03 -11.09 5.41
C GLU A 665 34.51 -11.23 5.61
N VAL A 666 33.86 -10.22 6.24
CA VAL A 666 32.42 -10.22 6.53
C VAL A 666 31.68 -9.50 5.40
N SER A 667 30.65 -10.16 4.88
CA SER A 667 29.76 -9.59 3.86
C SER A 667 28.34 -10.10 4.09
N GLY A 668 27.35 -9.21 4.04
CA GLY A 668 25.94 -9.58 4.08
C GLY A 668 24.98 -8.39 3.96
N ASP A 669 23.76 -8.66 3.54
CA ASP A 669 22.62 -7.73 3.47
C ASP A 669 21.55 -8.01 4.55
N LEU A 670 21.70 -9.11 5.30
CA LEU A 670 20.86 -9.53 6.42
C LEU A 670 21.74 -9.83 7.63
N LEU A 671 21.89 -8.89 8.57
CA LEU A 671 22.85 -8.99 9.67
C LEU A 671 22.24 -8.57 11.02
N ASP A 672 22.67 -9.25 12.10
CA ASP A 672 22.57 -8.76 13.48
C ASP A 672 24.00 -8.48 13.95
N ILE A 673 24.27 -7.22 14.30
CA ILE A 673 25.58 -6.72 14.68
C ILE A 673 25.48 -6.22 16.12
N SER A 674 26.35 -6.69 17.01
CA SER A 674 26.45 -6.19 18.37
C SER A 674 27.88 -5.72 18.64
N ALA A 675 28.05 -4.52 19.19
CA ALA A 675 29.35 -3.94 19.47
C ALA A 675 29.36 -3.22 20.82
N VAL A 676 30.49 -3.32 21.52
CA VAL A 676 30.82 -2.55 22.73
C VAL A 676 32.16 -1.87 22.50
N ILE A 677 32.16 -0.54 22.45
CA ILE A 677 33.32 0.27 22.07
C ILE A 677 33.64 1.30 23.15
N GLU A 678 34.90 1.37 23.54
CA GLU A 678 35.43 2.39 24.45
C GLU A 678 36.17 3.47 23.64
N PRO A 679 35.71 4.73 23.63
CA PRO A 679 36.27 5.74 22.74
C PRO A 679 37.73 6.10 22.96
N ARG A 680 38.34 5.87 24.14
CA ARG A 680 39.78 6.12 24.46
C ARG A 680 40.41 7.41 23.88
N GLY A 681 39.63 8.48 23.77
CA GLY A 681 40.05 9.78 23.23
C GLY A 681 39.67 10.03 21.77
N ALA A 682 39.09 9.06 21.07
CA ALA A 682 38.37 9.30 19.83
C ALA A 682 37.22 10.28 20.06
N LYS A 683 37.09 11.24 19.15
CA LYS A 683 36.00 12.22 19.12
C LYS A 683 34.75 11.64 18.46
N THR A 684 34.94 10.85 17.41
CA THR A 684 33.85 10.24 16.65
C THR A 684 34.15 8.76 16.42
N ILE A 685 33.15 7.92 16.64
CA ILE A 685 33.16 6.49 16.30
C ILE A 685 32.08 6.27 15.26
N THR A 686 32.41 5.59 14.15
CA THR A 686 31.45 5.33 13.07
C THR A 686 31.48 3.87 12.64
N LEU A 687 30.31 3.23 12.60
CA LEU A 687 30.08 1.96 11.94
C LEU A 687 29.43 2.23 10.57
N ALA A 688 30.15 1.96 9.49
CA ALA A 688 29.61 1.91 8.14
C ALA A 688 29.02 0.53 7.86
N VAL A 689 27.79 0.49 7.37
CA VAL A 689 27.07 -0.71 6.91
C VAL A 689 26.62 -0.53 5.46
N ARG A 690 26.31 -1.64 4.79
CA ARG A 690 26.00 -1.65 3.34
C ARG A 690 27.06 -0.88 2.54
N ALA A 691 28.33 -1.02 2.95
CA ALA A 691 29.42 -0.30 2.34
C ALA A 691 29.95 -1.09 1.14
N CYS A 692 29.96 -0.47 -0.04
CA CYS A 692 30.65 -1.03 -1.20
C CYS A 692 32.17 -0.81 -1.10
N PRO A 693 32.99 -1.61 -1.80
CA PRO A 693 34.45 -1.56 -1.68
C PRO A 693 35.09 -0.20 -2.02
N ASP A 694 34.53 0.53 -2.99
CA ASP A 694 35.02 1.87 -3.38
C ASP A 694 34.42 3.02 -2.54
N GLY A 695 33.44 2.71 -1.68
CA GLY A 695 32.82 3.65 -0.76
C GLY A 695 31.86 4.67 -1.38
N THR A 696 31.45 4.48 -2.64
CA THR A 696 30.45 5.34 -3.31
C THR A 696 29.04 5.19 -2.72
N GLU A 697 28.69 3.97 -2.30
CA GLU A 697 27.44 3.64 -1.59
C GLU A 697 27.74 3.06 -0.20
N ARG A 698 27.15 3.64 0.85
CA ARG A 698 27.28 3.27 2.27
C ARG A 698 26.27 4.00 3.15
N THR A 699 25.94 3.40 4.30
CA THR A 699 25.18 4.04 5.38
C THR A 699 26.05 4.11 6.63
N LEU A 700 26.07 5.25 7.31
CA LEU A 700 26.95 5.47 8.47
C LEU A 700 26.13 5.60 9.76
N LEU A 701 26.53 4.89 10.81
CA LEU A 701 26.03 5.05 12.17
C LEU A 701 27.16 5.61 13.03
N SER A 702 26.98 6.79 13.58
CA SER A 702 28.07 7.55 14.21
C SER A 702 27.70 8.01 15.61
N TYR A 703 28.69 8.03 16.50
CA TYR A 703 28.61 8.64 17.82
C TYR A 703 29.70 9.71 17.96
N ASP A 704 29.33 10.90 18.43
CA ASP A 704 30.25 11.98 18.78
C ASP A 704 30.35 12.14 20.30
N THR A 705 31.56 11.97 20.84
CA THR A 705 31.82 12.06 22.28
C THR A 705 31.84 13.49 22.82
N THR A 706 31.91 14.49 21.94
CA THR A 706 31.92 15.91 22.32
C THR A 706 30.53 16.52 22.33
N GLU A 707 29.69 16.14 21.37
CA GLU A 707 28.29 16.55 21.29
C GLU A 707 27.34 15.59 22.03
N HIS A 708 27.82 14.44 22.49
CA HIS A 708 27.02 13.37 23.12
C HIS A 708 25.85 12.95 22.22
N ARG A 709 26.13 12.75 20.93
CA ARG A 709 25.10 12.54 19.90
C ARG A 709 25.33 11.27 19.11
N PHE A 710 24.27 10.50 18.89
CA PHE A 710 24.24 9.36 17.98
C PHE A 710 23.37 9.68 16.76
N TRP A 711 23.81 9.32 15.55
CA TRP A 711 23.04 9.56 14.33
C TRP A 711 23.30 8.53 13.22
N ILE A 712 22.34 8.43 12.31
CA ILE A 712 22.47 7.79 11.00
C ILE A 712 22.70 8.85 9.91
N ASP A 713 23.63 8.60 9.00
CA ASP A 713 23.81 9.35 7.77
C ASP A 713 23.55 8.44 6.56
N ARG A 714 22.47 8.77 5.82
CA ARG A 714 22.00 8.07 4.63
C ARG A 714 22.34 8.78 3.32
N SER A 715 23.11 9.87 3.36
CA SER A 715 23.44 10.70 2.17
C SER A 715 24.02 9.90 1.01
N ARG A 716 24.68 8.76 1.28
CA ARG A 716 25.22 7.82 0.29
C ARG A 716 24.64 6.41 0.39
N SER A 717 23.46 6.25 0.99
CA SER A 717 22.83 4.94 1.16
C SER A 717 22.25 4.34 -0.13
N SER A 718 22.13 5.14 -1.19
CA SER A 718 21.60 4.76 -2.49
C SER A 718 22.24 5.61 -3.60
N LEU A 719 22.59 5.00 -4.73
CA LEU A 719 22.91 5.75 -5.97
C LEU A 719 21.67 6.19 -6.75
N ASP A 720 20.47 5.69 -6.41
CA ASP A 720 19.23 6.17 -6.99
C ASP A 720 18.96 7.60 -6.48
N PRO A 721 18.87 8.62 -7.36
CA PRO A 721 18.66 10.00 -6.96
C PRO A 721 17.26 10.22 -6.36
N ASP A 722 16.27 9.39 -6.72
CA ASP A 722 14.88 9.52 -6.25
C ASP A 722 14.67 8.89 -4.86
N THR A 723 15.68 8.21 -4.32
CA THR A 723 15.62 7.71 -2.95
C THR A 723 15.76 8.88 -1.98
N ARG A 724 14.79 9.03 -1.07
CA ARG A 724 14.88 10.01 0.02
C ARG A 724 16.01 9.64 0.98
N LYS A 725 16.91 10.60 1.19
CA LYS A 725 18.10 10.48 2.02
C LYS A 725 18.08 11.58 3.09
N GLY A 726 18.78 11.36 4.20
CA GLY A 726 18.83 12.32 5.29
C GLY A 726 19.71 11.87 6.44
N VAL A 727 19.97 12.80 7.35
CA VAL A 727 20.71 12.57 8.59
C VAL A 727 19.73 12.72 9.75
N HIS A 728 19.65 11.71 10.62
CA HIS A 728 18.74 11.69 11.77
C HIS A 728 19.47 11.15 13.00
N GLY A 729 19.16 11.66 14.19
CA GLY A 729 19.87 11.28 15.40
C GLY A 729 19.43 12.12 16.59
N GLY A 730 19.90 11.73 17.77
CA GLY A 730 19.56 12.37 19.03
C GLY A 730 20.70 12.28 20.05
N THR A 731 20.47 12.88 21.21
CA THR A 731 21.43 12.90 22.31
C THR A 731 21.46 11.53 22.99
N VAL A 732 22.66 11.02 23.24
CA VAL A 732 22.91 9.75 23.93
C VAL A 732 24.13 9.87 24.84
N GLU A 733 23.94 9.49 26.10
CA GLU A 733 25.04 9.35 27.05
C GLU A 733 25.67 7.96 26.99
N LEU A 734 26.99 7.89 27.20
CA LEU A 734 27.70 6.62 27.28
C LEU A 734 27.37 5.89 28.59
N ASP A 735 27.12 4.58 28.50
CA ASP A 735 26.94 3.73 29.68
C ASP A 735 28.30 3.29 30.23
N GLY A 736 28.66 3.74 31.44
CA GLY A 736 29.96 3.45 32.04
C GLY A 736 31.15 3.88 31.17
N GLY A 737 31.00 4.90 30.33
CA GLY A 737 32.01 5.37 29.38
C GLY A 737 32.15 4.52 28.11
N ARG A 738 31.17 3.66 27.82
CA ARG A 738 31.15 2.75 26.67
C ARG A 738 29.94 2.99 25.79
N LEU A 739 30.13 2.75 24.50
CA LEU A 739 29.08 2.72 23.49
C LEU A 739 28.67 1.26 23.26
N HIS A 740 27.48 0.90 23.72
CA HIS A 740 26.81 -0.36 23.41
C HIS A 740 25.88 -0.12 22.22
N LEU A 741 26.10 -0.86 21.14
CA LEU A 741 25.35 -0.72 19.90
C LEU A 741 24.89 -2.09 19.43
N ARG A 742 23.59 -2.25 19.17
CA ARG A 742 23.02 -3.37 18.42
C ARG A 742 22.38 -2.85 17.14
N VAL A 743 22.71 -3.44 16.00
CA VAL A 743 22.16 -3.07 14.68
C VAL A 743 21.50 -4.29 14.04
N LEU A 744 20.23 -4.16 13.69
CA LEU A 744 19.50 -5.11 12.85
C LEU A 744 19.45 -4.54 11.43
N LEU A 745 20.13 -5.21 10.50
CA LEU A 745 20.21 -4.81 9.10
C LEU A 745 19.45 -5.81 8.25
N ASP A 746 18.42 -5.34 7.54
CA ASP A 746 17.71 -6.07 6.50
C ASP A 746 17.97 -5.38 5.14
N ARG A 747 17.32 -5.86 4.09
CA ARG A 747 17.49 -5.36 2.73
C ARG A 747 17.19 -3.89 2.53
N SER A 748 16.06 -3.43 3.08
CA SER A 748 15.71 -2.02 3.11
C SER A 748 15.47 -1.45 4.50
N MET A 749 15.82 -2.20 5.56
CA MET A 749 15.63 -1.80 6.95
C MET A 749 16.97 -1.70 7.65
N LEU A 750 17.08 -0.72 8.54
CA LEU A 750 18.16 -0.61 9.50
C LEU A 750 17.56 -0.12 10.81
N GLU A 751 17.67 -0.92 11.86
CA GLU A 751 17.36 -0.53 13.23
C GLU A 751 18.63 -0.54 14.08
N ALA A 752 18.85 0.50 14.87
CA ALA A 752 19.96 0.60 15.80
C ALA A 752 19.46 0.90 17.21
N TYR A 753 19.99 0.16 18.18
CA TYR A 753 19.65 0.32 19.60
C TYR A 753 20.94 0.63 20.36
N VAL A 754 20.89 1.71 21.14
CA VAL A 754 22.08 2.28 21.79
C VAL A 754 21.89 2.28 23.30
N ASN A 755 22.84 1.70 24.02
CA ASN A 755 22.90 1.65 25.49
C ASN A 755 21.62 1.18 26.19
N GLU A 756 20.76 0.43 25.48
CA GLU A 756 19.44 0.01 25.95
C GLU A 756 18.52 1.18 26.34
N THR A 757 18.80 2.40 25.87
CA THR A 757 18.04 3.64 26.21
C THR A 757 17.34 4.23 25.00
N ASN A 758 17.88 4.02 23.80
CA ASN A 758 17.38 4.69 22.60
C ASN A 758 17.29 3.74 21.41
N SER A 759 16.29 3.99 20.57
CA SER A 759 16.07 3.31 19.30
C SER A 759 16.27 4.28 18.13
N LEU A 760 16.66 3.75 16.97
CA LEU A 760 16.74 4.47 15.70
C LEU A 760 16.29 3.53 14.60
N THR A 761 15.18 3.85 13.94
CA THR A 761 14.57 3.06 12.88
C THR A 761 14.69 3.79 11.55
N SER A 762 15.24 3.12 10.54
CA SER A 762 15.48 3.75 9.25
C SER A 762 15.31 2.84 8.05
N ARG A 763 15.06 3.47 6.90
CA ARG A 763 15.00 2.85 5.58
C ARG A 763 16.22 3.21 4.75
N VAL A 764 16.77 2.21 4.07
CA VAL A 764 17.89 2.34 3.13
C VAL A 764 17.55 1.58 1.86
N TYR A 765 17.93 2.08 0.68
CA TYR A 765 17.65 1.39 -0.59
C TYR A 765 18.90 1.28 -1.47
N PRO A 766 19.93 0.53 -1.04
CA PRO A 766 21.15 0.43 -1.82
C PRO A 766 20.88 -0.13 -3.21
N THR A 767 21.50 0.44 -4.22
CA THR A 767 21.38 0.00 -5.61
C THR A 767 22.45 -1.01 -5.96
N ARG A 768 23.64 -0.95 -5.37
CA ARG A 768 24.73 -1.86 -5.72
C ARG A 768 24.62 -3.20 -5.02
N LYS A 769 24.86 -4.26 -5.79
CA LYS A 769 24.87 -5.64 -5.27
C LYS A 769 26.04 -5.94 -4.32
N ASP A 770 27.15 -5.19 -4.42
CA ASP A 770 28.35 -5.36 -3.60
C ASP A 770 28.39 -4.39 -2.40
N ALA A 771 27.30 -3.65 -2.15
CA ALA A 771 27.08 -2.86 -0.95
C ALA A 771 26.70 -3.75 0.25
N THR A 772 27.63 -4.63 0.65
CA THR A 772 27.43 -5.67 1.68
C THR A 772 28.49 -5.64 2.78
N GLY A 773 29.46 -4.72 2.71
CA GLY A 773 30.57 -4.63 3.65
C GLY A 773 30.25 -3.89 4.94
N LEU A 774 31.10 -4.13 5.96
CA LEU A 774 31.12 -3.45 7.24
C LEU A 774 32.48 -2.78 7.48
N ARG A 775 32.49 -1.60 8.11
CA ARG A 775 33.74 -0.93 8.48
C ARG A 775 33.55 -0.06 9.71
N LEU A 776 34.48 -0.13 10.66
CA LEU A 776 34.52 0.73 11.83
C LEU A 776 35.59 1.81 11.68
N THR A 777 35.31 3.05 12.06
CA THR A 777 36.32 4.12 12.12
C THR A 777 36.28 4.82 13.48
N ALA A 778 37.43 5.36 13.89
CA ALA A 778 37.58 6.22 15.04
C ALA A 778 38.43 7.43 14.63
N GLU A 779 37.90 8.63 14.86
CA GLU A 779 38.47 9.89 14.43
C GLU A 779 38.80 10.79 15.63
N GLY A 780 39.80 11.66 15.50
CA GLY A 780 40.24 12.56 16.58
C GLY A 780 40.99 11.89 17.74
N GLY A 781 41.13 10.57 17.74
CA GLY A 781 41.85 9.77 18.74
C GLY A 781 41.70 8.26 18.49
N ALA A 782 42.18 7.43 19.42
CA ALA A 782 42.09 5.97 19.29
C ALA A 782 40.91 5.44 20.08
N ALA A 783 40.16 4.46 19.56
CA ALA A 783 39.12 3.71 20.29
C ALA A 783 39.50 2.24 20.45
N GLN A 784 38.96 1.58 21.47
CA GLN A 784 39.09 0.14 21.68
C GLN A 784 37.75 -0.57 21.44
N VAL A 785 37.77 -1.61 20.59
CA VAL A 785 36.66 -2.54 20.43
C VAL A 785 36.76 -3.58 21.52
N LEU A 786 35.89 -3.49 22.54
CA LEU A 786 35.84 -4.46 23.62
C LEU A 786 35.18 -5.75 23.13
N GLU A 787 34.05 -5.61 22.45
CA GLU A 787 33.30 -6.69 21.80
C GLU A 787 32.75 -6.23 20.45
N LEU A 788 32.80 -7.11 19.45
CA LEU A 788 32.04 -6.98 18.21
C LEU A 788 31.69 -8.38 17.70
N ASP A 789 30.40 -8.65 17.56
CA ASP A 789 29.86 -9.88 17.00
C ASP A 789 28.97 -9.58 15.80
N VAL A 790 29.06 -10.43 14.79
CA VAL A 790 28.21 -10.34 13.59
C VAL A 790 27.62 -11.71 13.29
N TRP A 791 26.30 -11.77 13.14
CA TRP A 791 25.56 -12.94 12.68
C TRP A 791 24.85 -12.64 11.37
N PRO A 792 24.77 -13.60 10.44
CA PRO A 792 23.80 -13.51 9.35
C PRO A 792 22.41 -13.79 9.91
N MET A 793 21.39 -13.15 9.38
CA MET A 793 20.00 -13.39 9.77
C MET A 793 19.29 -14.27 8.74
N ASN A 794 18.59 -15.31 9.20
CA ASN A 794 17.70 -16.10 8.36
C ASN A 794 16.40 -15.33 8.09
N SER A 795 15.64 -15.75 7.08
CA SER A 795 14.34 -15.15 6.81
C SER A 795 13.29 -15.65 7.81
N ALA A 796 12.43 -14.75 8.26
CA ALA A 796 11.22 -15.06 9.03
C ALA A 796 10.18 -15.86 8.21
N TYR A 797 10.36 -15.96 6.89
CA TYR A 797 9.43 -16.58 5.94
C TYR A 797 9.93 -17.90 5.34
N GLY A 798 11.01 -18.46 5.89
CA GLY A 798 11.62 -19.70 5.42
C GLY A 798 13.01 -19.49 4.82
N THR A 799 13.23 -19.95 3.59
CA THR A 799 14.55 -19.82 2.94
C THR A 799 14.74 -18.38 2.46
N PRO A 800 15.86 -17.70 2.81
CA PRO A 800 16.15 -16.37 2.28
C PRO A 800 16.16 -16.38 0.75
N VAL A 801 15.44 -15.43 0.16
CA VAL A 801 15.35 -15.27 -1.29
C VAL A 801 16.59 -14.54 -1.77
N THR A 802 17.32 -15.02 -2.78
CA THR A 802 18.49 -14.28 -3.29
C THR A 802 18.03 -13.00 -4.03
N PRO A 803 18.53 -11.81 -3.66
CA PRO A 803 18.16 -10.57 -4.35
C PRO A 803 18.77 -10.51 -5.75
N ALA A 804 18.03 -9.95 -6.71
CA ALA A 804 18.52 -9.77 -8.07
C ALA A 804 19.65 -8.73 -8.16
N ALA A 805 20.56 -8.92 -9.10
CA ALA A 805 21.48 -7.87 -9.49
C ALA A 805 20.71 -6.80 -10.28
N TYR A 806 20.88 -5.54 -9.90
CA TYR A 806 20.52 -4.38 -10.73
C TYR A 806 21.70 -3.45 -10.66
N ASP A 807 22.19 -3.10 -11.81
CA ASP A 807 23.25 -2.14 -11.99
C ASP A 807 23.08 -1.68 -13.44
N PRO A 808 22.28 -0.64 -13.73
CA PRO A 808 22.55 0.15 -14.90
C PRO A 808 23.68 1.09 -14.50
N PRO A 809 24.96 0.79 -14.81
CA PRO A 809 25.97 1.80 -14.74
C PRO A 809 25.58 2.89 -15.74
N ARG A 810 25.23 4.09 -15.26
CA ARG A 810 25.25 5.24 -16.16
C ARG A 810 26.70 5.39 -16.65
N PRO A 811 26.93 5.52 -17.97
CA PRO A 811 28.29 5.64 -18.48
C PRO A 811 28.96 6.87 -17.87
N THR A 812 30.10 6.68 -17.20
CA THR A 812 30.82 7.76 -16.51
C THR A 812 31.71 8.60 -17.44
N ASN A 813 31.75 8.26 -18.74
CA ASN A 813 32.56 8.92 -19.76
C ASN A 813 31.71 9.65 -20.81
N VAL A 814 30.68 10.35 -20.33
CA VAL A 814 29.83 11.26 -21.11
C VAL A 814 29.84 12.64 -20.49
N ASP A 815 29.49 13.65 -21.27
CA ASP A 815 29.15 14.98 -20.75
C ASP A 815 27.64 15.05 -20.47
N ALA A 816 27.18 16.13 -19.84
CA ALA A 816 25.76 16.39 -19.59
C ALA A 816 25.23 17.46 -20.56
N LEU A 817 23.91 17.53 -20.71
CA LEU A 817 23.27 18.67 -21.34
C LEU A 817 23.56 19.95 -20.50
N PRO A 818 23.88 21.11 -21.12
CA PRO A 818 24.10 22.34 -20.36
C PRO A 818 22.86 22.73 -19.55
N ASN A 819 23.05 23.05 -18.25
CA ASN A 819 21.98 23.45 -17.33
C ASN A 819 20.79 22.48 -17.34
N HIS A 820 21.09 21.18 -17.31
CA HIS A 820 20.10 20.12 -17.43
C HIS A 820 19.13 20.02 -16.25
N ASP A 821 19.55 20.48 -15.08
CA ASP A 821 18.82 20.49 -13.81
C ASP A 821 18.44 21.91 -13.37
N PHE A 822 18.55 22.90 -14.26
CA PHE A 822 18.24 24.31 -13.98
C PHE A 822 19.03 24.93 -12.81
N ALA A 823 20.19 24.34 -12.44
CA ALA A 823 21.03 24.76 -11.33
C ALA A 823 21.49 26.22 -11.37
N THR A 824 21.49 26.86 -12.56
CA THR A 824 21.84 28.28 -12.69
C THR A 824 20.76 29.23 -12.17
N GLY A 825 19.56 28.72 -11.88
CA GLY A 825 18.40 29.53 -11.46
C GLY A 825 17.77 30.32 -12.63
N ASP A 826 18.10 29.96 -13.87
CA ASP A 826 17.61 30.61 -15.09
C ASP A 826 17.57 29.61 -16.27
N LEU A 827 17.14 30.06 -17.46
CA LEU A 827 17.06 29.24 -18.66
C LEU A 827 18.36 29.17 -19.47
N THR A 828 19.53 29.45 -18.88
CA THR A 828 20.83 29.33 -19.58
C THR A 828 20.95 27.96 -20.26
N GLY A 829 21.34 27.89 -21.53
CA GLY A 829 21.43 26.63 -22.29
C GLY A 829 20.12 26.14 -22.91
N TRP A 830 19.00 26.78 -22.57
CA TRP A 830 17.68 26.55 -23.16
C TRP A 830 17.24 27.78 -23.99
N THR A 831 16.38 27.55 -24.98
CA THR A 831 15.87 28.58 -25.89
C THR A 831 14.36 28.53 -25.90
N VAL A 832 13.72 29.65 -25.54
CA VAL A 832 12.27 29.82 -25.70
C VAL A 832 11.97 29.98 -27.19
N ILE A 833 11.31 28.98 -27.77
CA ILE A 833 10.97 28.95 -29.20
C ILE A 833 9.73 29.82 -29.47
N SER A 834 8.74 29.77 -28.57
CA SER A 834 7.49 30.51 -28.70
C SER A 834 6.77 30.63 -27.36
N GLY A 835 5.81 31.55 -27.28
CA GLY A 835 4.89 31.69 -26.16
C GLY A 835 5.44 32.51 -24.99
N THR A 836 4.75 32.44 -23.85
CA THR A 836 5.04 33.24 -22.65
C THR A 836 5.15 32.40 -21.36
N THR A 837 4.92 31.09 -21.43
CA THR A 837 4.95 30.20 -20.24
C THR A 837 6.35 29.95 -19.68
N PHE A 838 7.40 30.12 -20.50
CA PHE A 838 8.78 29.84 -20.09
C PHE A 838 9.65 31.11 -20.08
N SER A 839 10.20 31.41 -18.91
CA SER A 839 11.15 32.49 -18.64
C SER A 839 12.03 32.14 -17.44
N ASP A 840 13.06 32.95 -17.16
CA ASP A 840 13.91 32.77 -15.97
C ASP A 840 13.10 32.88 -14.66
N ALA A 841 11.97 33.59 -14.66
CA ALA A 841 11.10 33.71 -13.49
C ALA A 841 10.39 32.39 -13.13
N ASP A 842 10.34 31.44 -14.05
CA ASP A 842 9.68 30.14 -13.89
C ASP A 842 10.65 29.07 -13.34
N ILE A 843 11.94 29.42 -13.21
CA ILE A 843 12.91 28.61 -12.47
C ILE A 843 12.85 28.98 -10.99
N THR A 844 12.49 28.02 -10.14
CA THR A 844 12.27 28.24 -8.72
C THR A 844 13.01 27.23 -7.86
N ALA A 845 13.43 27.65 -6.67
CA ALA A 845 14.00 26.77 -5.63
C ALA A 845 12.96 26.41 -4.55
N ARG A 846 11.67 26.61 -4.83
CA ARG A 846 10.60 26.23 -3.88
C ARG A 846 10.61 24.73 -3.68
N THR A 847 10.45 24.29 -2.43
CA THR A 847 10.34 22.86 -2.12
C THR A 847 8.91 22.35 -2.14
N ASP A 848 7.93 23.26 -2.15
CA ASP A 848 6.51 22.99 -2.15
C ASP A 848 5.74 24.01 -3.00
N TRP A 849 4.61 23.57 -3.55
CA TRP A 849 3.72 24.41 -4.36
C TRP A 849 2.79 25.29 -3.52
N GLY A 850 2.83 25.20 -2.18
CA GLY A 850 2.12 26.11 -1.27
C GLY A 850 0.73 25.68 -0.80
N TRP A 851 0.08 24.70 -1.45
CA TRP A 851 -1.27 24.25 -1.07
C TRP A 851 -1.48 22.72 -1.05
N GLY A 852 -0.44 21.90 -1.22
CA GLY A 852 -0.65 20.45 -1.26
C GLY A 852 0.55 19.54 -1.05
N GLY A 853 1.74 20.09 -0.74
CA GLY A 853 2.91 19.27 -0.41
C GLY A 853 4.16 19.60 -1.23
N PRO A 854 5.21 18.80 -1.07
CA PRO A 854 6.51 19.05 -1.68
C PRO A 854 6.65 18.51 -3.11
N PHE A 855 7.36 19.24 -3.98
CA PHE A 855 7.62 18.84 -5.37
C PHE A 855 8.45 17.55 -5.49
N TYR A 856 9.38 17.33 -4.55
CA TYR A 856 10.45 16.32 -4.65
C TYR A 856 11.30 16.49 -5.92
N GLN A 857 11.66 17.73 -6.23
CA GLN A 857 12.65 18.05 -7.24
C GLN A 857 14.02 17.43 -6.92
N ALA A 858 14.89 17.36 -7.92
CA ALA A 858 16.25 16.89 -7.73
C ALA A 858 17.04 17.85 -6.84
N LYS A 859 17.97 17.27 -6.07
CA LYS A 859 19.01 18.01 -5.35
C LYS A 859 20.33 17.33 -5.63
N THR A 860 21.19 18.03 -6.35
CA THR A 860 22.50 17.53 -6.75
C THR A 860 23.57 18.14 -5.85
N GLN A 861 24.82 17.69 -6.00
CA GLN A 861 25.94 18.34 -5.30
C GLN A 861 26.16 19.77 -5.83
N ASP A 862 25.87 19.99 -7.11
CA ASP A 862 26.06 21.27 -7.79
C ASP A 862 24.85 22.19 -7.60
N ASP A 863 23.65 21.64 -7.35
CA ASP A 863 22.46 22.36 -6.92
C ASP A 863 21.84 21.79 -5.63
N PRO A 864 22.38 22.18 -4.46
CA PRO A 864 21.81 21.76 -3.17
C PRO A 864 20.47 22.47 -2.85
N THR A 865 20.17 23.57 -3.55
CA THR A 865 18.92 24.32 -3.38
C THR A 865 17.75 23.62 -4.09
N GLY A 866 18.02 22.92 -5.19
CA GLY A 866 17.03 22.20 -5.98
C GLY A 866 16.15 23.18 -6.75
N HIS A 867 16.76 23.90 -7.69
CA HIS A 867 16.05 24.66 -8.70
C HIS A 867 15.34 23.70 -9.66
N HIS A 868 14.22 24.14 -10.20
CA HIS A 868 13.47 23.39 -11.20
C HIS A 868 12.56 24.31 -11.99
N LEU A 869 12.11 23.86 -13.16
CA LEU A 869 11.12 24.58 -13.97
C LEU A 869 9.72 24.31 -13.43
N TRP A 870 9.11 25.33 -12.82
CA TRP A 870 7.72 25.30 -12.38
C TRP A 870 6.83 26.04 -13.40
N GLY A 871 6.18 25.28 -14.29
CA GLY A 871 5.31 25.84 -15.33
C GLY A 871 4.07 26.53 -14.78
N PHE A 872 3.65 26.23 -13.54
CA PHE A 872 2.60 26.97 -12.84
C PHE A 872 3.18 28.16 -12.08
N ASN A 873 3.57 29.21 -12.78
CA ASN A 873 3.92 30.46 -12.12
C ASN A 873 2.79 31.48 -12.28
N ALA A 874 2.09 31.76 -11.17
CA ALA A 874 0.94 32.66 -11.16
C ALA A 874 1.31 34.10 -11.60
N ASP A 875 2.56 34.52 -11.40
CA ASP A 875 3.03 35.86 -11.77
C ASP A 875 3.33 35.99 -13.28
N THR A 876 3.50 34.87 -14.00
CA THR A 876 3.81 34.83 -15.44
C THR A 876 2.66 34.28 -16.30
N GLY A 877 1.48 34.06 -15.70
CA GLY A 877 0.24 33.68 -16.41
C GLY A 877 -0.34 32.34 -16.00
N GLY A 878 0.39 31.56 -15.19
CA GLY A 878 -0.01 30.25 -14.68
C GLY A 878 -0.58 29.33 -15.76
N ASP A 879 -1.65 28.64 -15.42
CA ASP A 879 -2.43 27.70 -16.26
C ASP A 879 -3.00 28.24 -17.59
N GLN A 880 -2.78 29.53 -17.91
CA GLN A 880 -3.22 30.15 -19.18
C GLN A 880 -2.06 30.45 -20.12
N ALA A 881 -0.83 30.44 -19.61
CA ALA A 881 0.34 30.66 -20.45
C ALA A 881 0.60 29.43 -21.32
N THR A 882 1.12 29.64 -22.52
CA THR A 882 1.53 28.55 -23.42
C THR A 882 2.90 28.88 -24.01
N GLY A 883 3.63 27.89 -24.49
CA GLY A 883 4.92 28.06 -25.12
C GLY A 883 5.68 26.77 -25.39
N VAL A 884 6.87 26.93 -25.97
CA VAL A 884 7.77 25.82 -26.30
C VAL A 884 9.19 26.21 -25.88
N LEU A 885 9.84 25.37 -25.07
CA LEU A 885 11.23 25.51 -24.67
C LEU A 885 12.07 24.41 -25.32
N ARG A 886 13.28 24.73 -25.76
CA ARG A 886 14.20 23.78 -26.40
C ARG A 886 15.58 23.81 -25.78
N SER A 887 16.17 22.65 -25.53
CA SER A 887 17.56 22.55 -25.08
C SER A 887 18.58 22.84 -26.19
N ALA A 888 19.86 22.94 -25.83
CA ALA A 888 20.95 22.80 -26.80
C ALA A 888 20.86 21.47 -27.58
N THR A 889 21.27 21.48 -28.85
CA THR A 889 21.41 20.26 -29.67
C THR A 889 22.73 19.56 -29.33
N VAL A 890 22.66 18.26 -29.03
CA VAL A 890 23.80 17.44 -28.61
C VAL A 890 23.85 16.12 -29.38
N VAL A 891 25.00 15.44 -29.40
CA VAL A 891 25.12 14.10 -29.95
C VAL A 891 24.88 13.08 -28.85
N LEU A 892 23.86 12.23 -29.01
CA LEU A 892 23.55 11.18 -28.04
C LEU A 892 24.72 10.18 -27.98
N GLY A 893 25.21 9.93 -26.77
CA GLY A 893 26.32 9.03 -26.48
C GLY A 893 25.94 7.99 -25.42
N GLY A 894 26.96 7.45 -24.75
CA GLY A 894 26.77 6.52 -23.64
C GLY A 894 26.00 5.26 -24.03
N ASP A 895 25.00 4.93 -23.22
CA ASP A 895 24.03 3.84 -23.37
C ASP A 895 22.76 4.29 -24.10
N GLY A 896 22.65 5.57 -24.45
CA GLY A 896 21.47 6.14 -25.08
C GLY A 896 20.27 6.27 -24.15
N VAL A 897 20.41 6.08 -22.85
CA VAL A 897 19.30 6.23 -21.90
C VAL A 897 19.18 7.70 -21.51
N VAL A 898 18.02 8.30 -21.75
CA VAL A 898 17.68 9.66 -21.33
C VAL A 898 16.65 9.58 -20.21
N ASP A 899 16.83 10.33 -19.13
CA ASP A 899 15.82 10.44 -18.08
C ASP A 899 15.61 11.88 -17.64
N LEU A 900 14.41 12.17 -17.14
CA LEU A 900 14.04 13.48 -16.64
C LEU A 900 12.93 13.38 -15.60
N LEU A 901 12.82 14.38 -14.74
CA LEU A 901 11.68 14.57 -13.86
C LEU A 901 10.59 15.37 -14.58
N VAL A 902 9.36 14.88 -14.52
CA VAL A 902 8.17 15.55 -15.09
C VAL A 902 7.02 15.57 -14.09
N SER A 903 6.27 16.67 -14.06
CA SER A 903 4.97 16.78 -13.38
C SER A 903 4.08 17.82 -14.08
N GLY A 904 2.94 18.18 -13.49
CA GLY A 904 1.94 19.05 -14.09
C GLY A 904 0.80 18.27 -14.76
N GLY A 905 0.15 18.88 -15.75
CA GLY A 905 -1.03 18.32 -16.41
C GLY A 905 -0.79 17.03 -17.19
N ASN A 906 -1.86 16.25 -17.38
CA ASN A 906 -1.86 14.97 -18.09
C ASN A 906 -2.50 15.11 -19.46
N ASP A 907 -1.81 15.79 -20.37
CA ASP A 907 -2.23 15.97 -21.76
C ASP A 907 -1.05 15.67 -22.68
N PRO A 908 -0.84 14.43 -23.12
CA PRO A 908 0.33 14.06 -23.90
C PRO A 908 0.38 14.73 -25.29
N ASP A 909 -0.70 15.33 -25.76
CA ASP A 909 -0.76 15.98 -27.07
C ASP A 909 -0.44 17.48 -27.00
N HIS A 910 -0.72 18.13 -25.87
CA HIS A 910 -0.48 19.57 -25.68
C HIS A 910 0.52 19.91 -24.57
N LEU A 911 0.79 19.00 -23.63
CA LEU A 911 1.71 19.15 -22.49
C LEU A 911 2.73 18.00 -22.50
N TYR A 912 3.96 18.22 -22.95
CA TYR A 912 4.94 17.12 -22.94
C TYR A 912 6.39 17.58 -22.94
N ALA A 913 7.26 16.71 -22.44
CA ALA A 913 8.69 16.74 -22.72
C ALA A 913 9.03 15.64 -23.73
N ALA A 914 9.77 15.98 -24.78
CA ALA A 914 10.10 15.10 -25.89
C ALA A 914 11.60 15.10 -26.18
N VAL A 915 12.13 13.93 -26.54
CA VAL A 915 13.43 13.80 -27.20
C VAL A 915 13.21 13.84 -28.70
N VAL A 916 13.77 14.86 -29.37
CA VAL A 916 13.54 15.12 -30.79
C VAL A 916 14.84 14.99 -31.57
N ARG A 917 14.78 14.29 -32.71
CA ARG A 917 15.91 14.17 -33.61
C ARG A 917 16.09 15.44 -34.43
N ALA A 918 17.29 16.02 -34.39
CA ALA A 918 17.57 17.31 -34.99
C ALA A 918 17.47 17.36 -36.52
N ARG A 919 17.80 16.25 -37.23
CA ARG A 919 17.87 16.25 -38.70
C ARG A 919 16.52 16.34 -39.41
N ASP A 920 15.46 15.84 -38.78
CA ASP A 920 14.14 15.65 -39.40
C ASP A 920 12.98 16.11 -38.49
N GLY A 921 13.25 16.55 -37.25
CA GLY A 921 12.24 16.98 -36.29
C GLY A 921 11.39 15.83 -35.75
N LYS A 922 11.81 14.58 -35.96
CA LYS A 922 11.04 13.42 -35.49
C LYS A 922 11.13 13.31 -33.97
N VAL A 923 9.99 13.32 -33.29
CA VAL A 923 9.86 12.92 -31.88
C VAL A 923 10.21 11.44 -31.76
N LEU A 924 11.28 11.14 -31.00
CA LEU A 924 11.75 9.78 -30.75
C LEU A 924 11.05 9.16 -29.55
N ALA A 925 10.84 9.95 -28.50
CA ALA A 925 10.07 9.61 -27.31
C ALA A 925 9.49 10.89 -26.71
N LYS A 926 8.34 10.79 -26.03
CA LYS A 926 7.73 11.90 -25.29
C LYS A 926 6.93 11.38 -24.10
N GLU A 927 6.82 12.19 -23.04
CA GLU A 927 5.99 11.93 -21.86
C GLU A 927 5.38 13.23 -21.33
N THR A 928 4.33 13.10 -20.52
CA THR A 928 3.54 14.20 -19.92
C THR A 928 3.44 14.07 -18.40
N GLY A 929 2.87 15.07 -17.73
CA GLY A 929 2.54 15.00 -16.31
C GLY A 929 1.39 14.03 -16.02
N ARG A 930 0.92 14.03 -14.77
CA ARG A 930 -0.14 13.12 -14.30
C ARG A 930 -1.30 13.85 -13.61
N GLY A 931 -1.41 15.17 -13.80
CA GLY A 931 -2.32 15.99 -13.00
C GLY A 931 -1.89 16.02 -11.54
N ALA A 932 -0.58 16.13 -11.30
CA ALA A 932 0.03 16.21 -9.99
C ALA A 932 1.26 17.13 -10.07
N GLU A 933 1.52 17.90 -9.02
CA GLU A 933 2.71 18.79 -8.93
C GLU A 933 3.98 18.03 -8.55
N GLN A 934 3.83 16.91 -7.85
CA GLN A 934 4.95 16.07 -7.45
C GLN A 934 5.64 15.44 -8.68
N TYR A 935 6.96 15.60 -8.74
CA TYR A 935 7.78 15.03 -9.81
C TYR A 935 7.81 13.50 -9.81
N ARG A 936 7.79 12.94 -11.03
CA ARG A 936 8.10 11.53 -11.30
C ARG A 936 9.23 11.44 -12.30
N ARG A 937 10.06 10.41 -12.19
CA ARG A 937 11.12 10.16 -13.17
C ARG A 937 10.58 9.39 -14.36
N VAL A 938 10.91 9.87 -15.54
CA VAL A 938 10.67 9.22 -16.81
C VAL A 938 12.00 8.76 -17.37
N VAL A 939 12.04 7.56 -17.96
CA VAL A 939 13.23 7.00 -18.59
C VAL A 939 12.89 6.61 -20.02
N PHE A 940 13.74 7.01 -20.95
CA PHE A 940 13.67 6.71 -22.37
C PHE A 940 14.88 5.88 -22.77
N ASP A 941 14.67 4.64 -23.23
CA ASP A 941 15.71 3.87 -23.91
C ASP A 941 15.80 4.30 -25.38
N LEU A 942 16.88 5.02 -25.71
CA LEU A 942 17.18 5.47 -27.07
C LEU A 942 18.51 4.87 -27.56
N ALA A 943 18.88 3.67 -27.10
CA ALA A 943 20.11 2.99 -27.52
C ALA A 943 20.21 2.84 -29.06
N ALA A 944 19.08 2.67 -29.74
CA ALA A 944 18.99 2.61 -31.21
C ALA A 944 19.33 3.93 -31.92
N HIS A 945 19.46 5.04 -31.16
CA HIS A 945 19.69 6.40 -31.66
C HIS A 945 21.05 6.98 -31.23
N ILE A 946 21.93 6.17 -30.62
CA ILE A 946 23.28 6.59 -30.26
C ILE A 946 24.02 7.11 -31.50
N GLY A 947 24.67 8.27 -31.35
CA GLY A 947 25.38 8.99 -32.41
C GLY A 947 24.52 9.95 -33.22
N GLU A 948 23.20 9.95 -33.03
CA GLU A 948 22.31 10.94 -33.65
C GLU A 948 22.36 12.28 -32.88
N GLN A 949 22.17 13.39 -33.61
CA GLN A 949 21.97 14.69 -32.99
C GLN A 949 20.53 14.83 -32.51
N ILE A 950 20.35 15.15 -31.23
CA ILE A 950 19.05 15.29 -30.56
C ILE A 950 18.97 16.61 -29.80
N TYR A 951 17.75 17.03 -29.46
CA TYR A 951 17.47 18.04 -28.44
C TYR A 951 16.24 17.64 -27.62
N ILE A 952 16.10 18.24 -26.44
CA ILE A 952 14.91 18.11 -25.60
C ILE A 952 13.97 19.28 -25.91
N GLU A 953 12.69 18.98 -26.10
CA GLU A 953 11.64 19.96 -26.35
C GLU A 953 10.56 19.83 -25.28
N ILE A 954 10.27 20.93 -24.59
CA ILE A 954 9.21 21.03 -23.59
C ILE A 954 8.10 21.86 -24.22
N VAL A 955 6.92 21.29 -24.29
CA VAL A 955 5.74 21.88 -24.94
C VAL A 955 4.65 22.05 -23.91
N ASP A 956 4.13 23.27 -23.85
CA ASP A 956 2.94 23.62 -23.10
C ASP A 956 1.99 24.41 -24.00
N GLN A 957 0.92 23.78 -24.45
CA GLN A 957 -0.09 24.35 -25.33
C GLN A 957 -1.50 24.20 -24.76
N ALA A 958 -1.62 23.70 -23.53
CA ALA A 958 -2.92 23.54 -22.88
C ALA A 958 -3.27 24.81 -22.11
N THR A 959 -4.57 25.08 -21.99
CA THR A 959 -5.07 26.18 -21.15
C THR A 959 -6.19 25.65 -20.27
N GLY A 960 -6.30 26.16 -19.05
CA GLY A 960 -7.31 25.74 -18.07
C GLY A 960 -6.65 25.06 -16.87
N GLY A 961 -7.44 24.50 -15.95
CA GLY A 961 -6.87 23.81 -14.79
C GLY A 961 -5.89 22.71 -15.24
N TRP A 962 -4.68 22.72 -14.67
CA TRP A 962 -3.55 21.87 -15.09
C TRP A 962 -2.96 22.18 -16.48
N GLY A 963 -3.20 23.37 -17.02
CA GLY A 963 -2.58 23.87 -18.26
C GLY A 963 -1.13 24.30 -18.02
N HIS A 964 -0.29 23.39 -17.53
CA HIS A 964 1.14 23.61 -17.34
C HIS A 964 1.90 22.28 -17.28
N ILE A 965 3.21 22.33 -17.54
CA ILE A 965 4.14 21.21 -17.34
C ILE A 965 5.36 21.66 -16.54
N ASN A 966 5.78 20.82 -15.60
CA ASN A 966 6.97 21.07 -14.79
C ASN A 966 8.06 20.08 -15.22
N ILE A 967 9.32 20.53 -15.25
CA ILE A 967 10.46 19.72 -15.68
C ILE A 967 11.67 19.96 -14.78
N ASP A 968 12.42 18.90 -14.51
CA ASP A 968 13.68 18.97 -13.77
C ASP A 968 14.64 17.82 -14.18
N ASP A 969 15.91 17.92 -13.80
CA ASP A 969 16.92 16.86 -13.85
C ASP A 969 17.00 16.10 -15.18
N VAL A 970 17.15 16.83 -16.29
CA VAL A 970 17.09 16.33 -17.67
C VAL A 970 18.41 15.66 -18.09
N ASN A 971 18.63 14.43 -17.65
CA ASN A 971 19.83 13.67 -17.89
C ASN A 971 19.92 13.11 -19.32
N VAL A 972 20.83 13.67 -20.11
CA VAL A 972 21.18 13.18 -21.45
C VAL A 972 22.66 12.77 -21.48
N PRO A 973 23.01 11.53 -21.85
CA PRO A 973 24.41 11.12 -21.99
C PRO A 973 24.99 11.74 -23.27
N VAL A 974 25.71 12.85 -23.13
CA VAL A 974 26.29 13.57 -24.28
C VAL A 974 27.63 12.95 -24.68
N ARG A 975 27.79 12.63 -25.96
CA ARG A 975 29.06 12.08 -26.48
C ARG A 975 30.18 13.12 -26.32
N ARG A 976 31.24 12.75 -25.60
CA ARG A 976 32.50 13.52 -25.57
C ARG A 976 33.13 13.60 -26.96
N ASN A 977 33.52 14.80 -27.36
CA ASN A 977 34.21 15.06 -28.63
C ASN A 977 35.63 14.51 -28.66
#